data_AF-A0A0M0JJM9-F1
#
_entry.id   AF-A0A0M0JJM9-F1
#
_cell.length_a   1.000
_cell.length_b   1.000
_cell.length_c   1.000
_cell.angle_alpha   90.00
_cell.angle_beta   90.00
_cell.angle_gamma   90.00
#
_symmetry.space_group_name_H-M   'P 1'
#
loop_
_entity.id
_entity.type
_entity.pdbx_description
1 polymer ?
#
loop_
_entity_poly.entity_id
_entity_poly.type
_entity_poly.pdbx_seq_one_letter_code
_entity_poly.pdbx_strand_id
1 'polypeptide(L)'
;MAAASSSSSQRGKAAGKRRSAEDEADEEDDDEEATPVLTAGNIMYYRSNKEDPNITINEDEDIDSEIDDYEITETDLVLLGARSDEQLSNLEVYIYEEPVDNLYPHHDIPLPVFPLCVAWLDHHPAAAAGASSSTSRPRGNYAAVGTFAPYIEIWDLDVIDALEPVCVLGAEAAAAAADSQFTSAAAEALAASERQKGSKKDGAAGEGAAGKKPKRKKKLGGASGGPQGHTDAVMCLSWNTLKPNLLASGSADATVRLWDLDGDVGGSTMALTQHTDKVQALAWHPTEAAGLLSAGFDKRAIAVDVRAPAGPTAREWQLTADAERVRWSPGGMSFVVSSEDGLVKCFDIRHSGGGASGGAVWSLQAHSGATAALDFCPAASDILATGGQDKLVKVWSVSGAKPEIVGRRNMGLGAIFDLDEPSRREAADPTIVVFDGQYWLFASKSGGYWHSRDLVQWTLIEPTGLPLEDYAPTVVEINGTLYFTAFSSAAVFSTRDPLGGKWTKVANLSQYYDPALFLDDDGSVYVAFGCSNNDATHMVQLDPSAGWTEVGERLAVARGNGSVHGWETPGDENELDGTPPWIEGSWITKWPRGQGGKYYFQYAGPSTQYKSYGDGVLVSDHALGPYTRDADSPFAHKPNGFAAGAGHGSTFQDVDGRWWHAGTTTISVRHKFERRIGLFPMELRPGQGPGGAAALRMNGTLGDYPMSSIDGSHPPWMLLSYLKPTTASSTYEPPPFNGSTAHDRACEARVDAPSTLRATNASAFGTDHDAQHDAQYDARATDCSPTLALAVDYSPMRAVDEDLRTWWSAASGAPGEWISIDLGAPVMVHAIQLNFAEQNSSALGKLPPSDACRYYVEYTTGSEGGKVGEESKGGATDEWLVLPALDRRAPAVVRDAPHDYVELSQPTTMRQVRVTSAHTPAGALFSLSGFRVFGLNPAAQPPPPVAGLAVERAHDDARQANVSWLAPPAPLSLYLVRYGVAATALGEADLYHSFQVDGRETSVRIRALSVGVEYLFVVDALNEAGRTVGTQLVRA
;
A
#
# COMPACT_ATOMS: atom_id res chain seq x y z
N MET A 1 8.26 -51.36 -39.15
CA MET A 1 9.58 -51.67 -39.75
C MET A 1 10.59 -50.92 -38.89
N ALA A 2 11.17 -51.58 -37.87
CA ALA A 2 12.48 -52.28 -37.88
C ALA A 2 13.63 -51.25 -37.90
N ALA A 3 14.54 -51.09 -36.92
CA ALA A 3 15.39 -51.98 -36.11
C ALA A 3 16.83 -51.38 -36.19
N ALA A 4 17.52 -51.12 -35.06
CA ALA A 4 18.79 -51.76 -34.60
C ALA A 4 20.08 -51.39 -35.42
N SER A 5 21.32 -51.26 -34.94
CA SER A 5 22.02 -51.50 -33.65
C SER A 5 23.53 -51.24 -33.82
N SER A 6 24.23 -50.84 -32.73
CA SER A 6 25.60 -51.28 -32.30
C SER A 6 26.85 -50.91 -33.16
N SER A 7 28.11 -50.86 -32.70
CA SER A 7 28.83 -51.39 -31.52
C SER A 7 30.30 -50.87 -31.43
N SER A 8 30.84 -50.79 -30.19
CA SER A 8 32.16 -51.31 -29.70
C SER A 8 33.50 -50.75 -30.23
N SER A 9 34.64 -50.75 -29.52
CA SER A 9 35.00 -50.95 -28.10
C SER A 9 36.54 -50.88 -27.91
N GLN A 10 36.95 -50.46 -26.72
CA GLN A 10 37.99 -51.06 -25.84
C GLN A 10 39.52 -50.89 -26.03
N ARG A 11 40.08 -50.32 -24.94
CA ARG A 11 41.14 -50.81 -24.01
C ARG A 11 42.63 -50.62 -24.33
N GLY A 12 43.32 -49.99 -23.35
CA GLY A 12 44.31 -50.71 -22.54
C GLY A 12 45.51 -49.94 -21.95
N LYS A 13 45.40 -49.54 -20.67
CA LYS A 13 46.38 -49.67 -19.55
C LYS A 13 47.82 -49.07 -19.59
N ALA A 14 48.04 -48.12 -18.66
CA ALA A 14 48.83 -48.20 -17.41
C ALA A 14 50.32 -47.77 -17.31
N ALA A 15 50.55 -46.91 -16.28
CA ALA A 15 51.62 -46.85 -15.25
C ALA A 15 52.93 -46.05 -15.47
N GLY A 16 53.03 -44.87 -14.83
CA GLY A 16 53.81 -44.65 -13.59
C GLY A 16 55.25 -44.07 -13.62
N LYS A 17 55.46 -43.04 -12.77
CA LYS A 17 56.67 -42.57 -12.01
C LYS A 17 57.47 -41.30 -12.45
N ARG A 18 57.50 -40.35 -11.49
CA ARG A 18 58.62 -39.60 -10.86
C ARG A 18 59.32 -38.40 -11.55
N ARG A 19 59.17 -37.26 -10.85
CA ARG A 19 60.17 -36.26 -10.34
C ARG A 19 60.88 -35.27 -11.29
N SER A 20 60.67 -34.00 -10.89
CA SER A 20 61.59 -32.87 -10.67
C SER A 20 62.12 -32.03 -11.84
N ALA A 21 61.70 -30.76 -11.76
CA ALA A 21 62.46 -29.49 -11.79
C ALA A 21 62.99 -28.96 -13.14
N GLU A 22 62.41 -27.80 -13.49
CA GLU A 22 63.05 -26.51 -13.88
C GLU A 22 64.01 -26.53 -15.07
N ASP A 23 63.64 -25.90 -16.19
CA ASP A 23 63.93 -24.48 -16.45
C ASP A 23 63.49 -24.07 -17.87
N GLU A 24 63.23 -22.76 -17.96
CA GLU A 24 62.83 -21.86 -19.05
C GLU A 24 63.12 -22.23 -20.52
N ALA A 25 62.21 -21.84 -21.42
CA ALA A 25 62.53 -21.53 -22.81
C ALA A 25 61.49 -20.60 -23.47
N ASP A 26 62.03 -19.62 -24.19
CA ASP A 26 61.44 -18.76 -25.23
C ASP A 26 60.68 -19.55 -26.32
N GLU A 27 59.72 -18.94 -27.03
CA GLU A 27 59.87 -18.55 -28.45
C GLU A 27 58.55 -18.03 -29.08
N GLU A 28 58.79 -17.18 -30.10
CA GLU A 28 57.88 -16.37 -30.91
C GLU A 28 56.99 -17.15 -31.90
N ASP A 29 55.98 -16.41 -32.38
CA ASP A 29 54.89 -16.72 -33.31
C ASP A 29 55.26 -17.26 -34.70
N ASP A 30 54.29 -17.95 -35.32
CA ASP A 30 54.12 -18.01 -36.78
C ASP A 30 52.61 -17.95 -37.13
N ASP A 31 52.23 -16.92 -37.89
CA ASP A 31 50.87 -16.57 -38.33
C ASP A 31 50.40 -17.39 -39.55
N GLU A 32 49.14 -17.87 -39.53
CA GLU A 32 48.33 -18.14 -40.74
C GLU A 32 47.06 -17.27 -40.74
N GLU A 33 46.88 -16.45 -41.80
CA GLU A 33 45.75 -15.51 -42.00
C GLU A 33 44.38 -16.21 -42.12
N ALA A 34 43.40 -15.79 -41.31
CA ALA A 34 42.01 -16.24 -41.33
C ALA A 34 41.06 -15.32 -42.14
N THR A 35 40.19 -15.89 -42.96
CA THR A 35 39.15 -15.16 -43.73
C THR A 35 37.84 -14.99 -42.93
N PRO A 36 37.27 -13.77 -42.82
CA PRO A 36 36.01 -13.53 -42.12
C PRO A 36 34.76 -13.99 -42.91
N VAL A 37 33.71 -14.39 -42.18
CA VAL A 37 32.40 -14.76 -42.75
C VAL A 37 31.44 -13.56 -42.61
N LEU A 38 30.86 -13.10 -43.72
CA LEU A 38 29.88 -12.01 -43.76
C LEU A 38 28.44 -12.56 -43.88
N THR A 39 27.54 -12.14 -42.99
CA THR A 39 26.09 -12.28 -43.16
C THR A 39 25.38 -10.93 -43.13
N ALA A 40 24.16 -10.90 -43.66
CA ALA A 40 23.40 -9.69 -43.99
C ALA A 40 23.04 -8.88 -42.73
N GLY A 41 23.94 -7.98 -42.38
CA GLY A 41 23.82 -7.06 -41.25
C GLY A 41 25.17 -6.58 -40.74
N ASN A 42 26.19 -6.40 -41.60
CA ASN A 42 27.49 -5.74 -41.36
C ASN A 42 28.11 -5.83 -39.94
N ILE A 43 27.98 -6.95 -39.23
CA ILE A 43 28.66 -7.24 -37.97
C ILE A 43 29.56 -8.46 -38.23
N MET A 44 30.87 -8.28 -38.04
CA MET A 44 31.86 -9.36 -38.16
C MET A 44 31.81 -10.24 -36.91
N TYR A 45 31.77 -11.55 -37.09
CA TYR A 45 31.89 -12.54 -36.01
C TYR A 45 33.15 -13.38 -36.22
N TYR A 46 33.93 -13.57 -35.15
CA TYR A 46 35.01 -14.56 -35.06
C TYR A 46 34.43 -15.88 -34.53
N ARG A 47 34.99 -17.03 -34.92
CA ARG A 47 34.39 -18.34 -34.59
C ARG A 47 34.63 -18.78 -33.16
N SER A 48 35.56 -18.16 -32.46
CA SER A 48 35.81 -18.36 -31.04
C SER A 48 36.48 -17.12 -30.44
N ASN A 49 36.41 -16.98 -29.10
CA ASN A 49 37.07 -15.91 -28.36
C ASN A 49 38.58 -15.85 -28.64
N LYS A 50 39.22 -16.99 -28.94
CA LYS A 50 40.65 -17.09 -29.28
C LYS A 50 41.00 -16.46 -30.63
N GLU A 51 40.03 -16.24 -31.50
CA GLU A 51 40.23 -15.65 -32.83
C GLU A 51 39.81 -14.17 -32.86
N ASP A 52 39.32 -13.61 -31.75
CA ASP A 52 38.94 -12.20 -31.63
C ASP A 52 40.13 -11.37 -31.13
N PRO A 53 40.72 -10.49 -31.96
CA PRO A 53 41.88 -9.68 -31.58
C PRO A 53 41.59 -8.63 -30.50
N ASN A 54 40.34 -8.52 -30.00
CA ASN A 54 39.93 -7.57 -28.97
C ASN A 54 39.68 -8.19 -27.58
N ILE A 55 39.82 -9.52 -27.42
CA ILE A 55 39.66 -10.20 -26.11
C ILE A 55 41.05 -10.52 -25.55
N THR A 56 41.41 -9.94 -24.39
CA THR A 56 42.74 -10.06 -23.75
C THR A 56 42.68 -10.70 -22.36
N ILE A 57 41.83 -11.70 -22.13
CA ILE A 57 41.65 -12.34 -20.81
C ILE A 57 42.09 -13.81 -20.91
N ASN A 58 43.03 -14.23 -20.07
CA ASN A 58 43.51 -15.62 -19.99
C ASN A 58 42.50 -16.46 -19.19
N GLU A 59 41.72 -17.31 -19.87
CA GLU A 59 40.55 -18.02 -19.30
C GLU A 59 40.87 -19.23 -18.39
N ASP A 60 42.14 -19.57 -18.10
CA ASP A 60 42.47 -20.86 -17.46
C ASP A 60 42.87 -20.79 -15.96
N GLU A 61 42.92 -19.62 -15.31
CA GLU A 61 43.24 -19.53 -13.85
C GLU A 61 42.13 -18.91 -12.96
N ASP A 62 41.18 -18.16 -13.51
CA ASP A 62 40.15 -17.44 -12.71
C ASP A 62 38.80 -18.19 -12.58
N ILE A 63 38.54 -19.23 -13.37
CA ILE A 63 37.23 -19.93 -13.39
C ILE A 63 37.06 -20.88 -12.19
N ASP A 64 38.12 -21.55 -11.75
CA ASP A 64 38.02 -22.53 -10.65
C ASP A 64 37.75 -21.85 -9.30
N SER A 65 38.17 -20.59 -9.10
CA SER A 65 37.87 -19.84 -7.87
C SER A 65 36.47 -19.24 -7.82
N GLU A 66 35.83 -18.97 -8.96
CA GLU A 66 34.46 -18.42 -9.00
C GLU A 66 33.40 -19.51 -8.81
N ILE A 67 33.68 -20.78 -9.11
CA ILE A 67 32.73 -21.89 -8.94
C ILE A 67 32.61 -22.31 -7.47
N ASP A 68 33.71 -22.27 -6.70
CA ASP A 68 33.74 -22.62 -5.28
C ASP A 68 32.85 -21.67 -4.42
N ASP A 69 32.63 -20.42 -4.86
CA ASP A 69 31.83 -19.42 -4.16
C ASP A 69 30.30 -19.62 -4.32
N TYR A 70 29.87 -20.57 -5.16
CA TYR A 70 28.45 -20.85 -5.46
C TYR A 70 27.96 -22.23 -5.00
N GLU A 71 28.83 -23.09 -4.45
CA GLU A 71 28.45 -24.41 -3.97
C GLU A 71 27.98 -24.34 -2.50
N ILE A 72 26.75 -24.81 -2.23
CA ILE A 72 26.26 -24.94 -0.86
C ILE A 72 26.93 -26.17 -0.22
N THR A 73 27.85 -25.92 0.71
CA THR A 73 28.64 -26.96 1.37
C THR A 73 27.92 -27.58 2.56
N GLU A 74 28.36 -28.77 2.99
CA GLU A 74 27.84 -29.43 4.20
C GLU A 74 28.08 -28.62 5.50
N THR A 75 28.97 -27.61 5.47
CA THR A 75 29.28 -26.76 6.61
C THR A 75 28.47 -25.47 6.67
N ASP A 76 27.73 -25.13 5.62
CA ASP A 76 27.02 -23.87 5.54
C ASP A 76 25.74 -23.85 6.38
N LEU A 77 25.47 -22.69 6.97
CA LEU A 77 24.22 -22.43 7.66
C LEU A 77 23.26 -21.77 6.69
N VAL A 78 22.43 -22.60 6.07
CA VAL A 78 21.46 -22.17 5.04
C VAL A 78 20.16 -21.70 5.69
N LEU A 79 19.67 -20.55 5.26
CA LEU A 79 18.32 -20.07 5.54
C LEU A 79 17.53 -20.00 4.22
N LEU A 80 16.38 -20.67 4.18
CA LEU A 80 15.47 -20.63 3.04
C LEU A 80 14.28 -19.73 3.33
N GLY A 81 14.05 -18.77 2.44
CA GLY A 81 12.89 -17.89 2.44
C GLY A 81 12.07 -18.12 1.18
N ALA A 82 10.83 -18.59 1.31
CA ALA A 82 9.88 -18.52 0.20
C ALA A 82 9.13 -17.20 0.30
N ARG A 83 9.33 -16.33 -0.69
CA ARG A 83 8.75 -15.01 -0.74
C ARG A 83 7.86 -14.89 -1.97
N SER A 84 6.87 -14.02 -1.88
CA SER A 84 6.10 -13.59 -3.05
C SER A 84 5.92 -12.10 -2.96
N ASP A 85 6.27 -11.44 -4.04
CA ASP A 85 5.88 -10.05 -4.29
C ASP A 85 4.70 -10.04 -5.27
N GLU A 86 4.29 -8.85 -5.71
CA GLU A 86 3.12 -8.68 -6.58
C GLU A 86 3.31 -9.26 -8.00
N GLN A 87 4.55 -9.57 -8.40
CA GLN A 87 4.90 -9.95 -9.78
C GLN A 87 5.50 -11.35 -9.88
N LEU A 88 6.22 -11.81 -8.86
CA LEU A 88 7.02 -13.02 -8.84
C LEU A 88 6.96 -13.68 -7.45
N SER A 89 6.81 -15.01 -7.44
CA SER A 89 7.15 -15.81 -6.28
C SER A 89 8.60 -16.24 -6.42
N ASN A 90 9.38 -16.26 -5.34
CA ASN A 90 10.76 -16.73 -5.35
C ASN A 90 11.09 -17.55 -4.11
N LEU A 91 12.05 -18.46 -4.26
CA LEU A 91 12.69 -19.19 -3.18
C LEU A 91 14.10 -18.61 -3.02
N GLU A 92 14.27 -17.77 -2.01
CA GLU A 92 15.52 -17.11 -1.66
C GLU A 92 16.39 -18.03 -0.79
N VAL A 93 17.65 -18.19 -1.17
CA VAL A 93 18.65 -18.97 -0.45
C VAL A 93 19.66 -18.01 0.17
N TYR A 94 19.79 -18.06 1.49
CA TYR A 94 20.74 -17.25 2.24
C TYR A 94 21.79 -18.14 2.93
N ILE A 95 23.03 -17.65 3.00
CA ILE A 95 24.12 -18.30 3.71
C ILE A 95 24.52 -17.41 4.89
N TYR A 96 24.64 -18.04 6.07
CA TYR A 96 25.10 -17.38 7.29
C TYR A 96 26.52 -17.84 7.67
N GLU A 97 27.45 -16.90 7.67
CA GLU A 97 28.84 -17.11 8.07
C GLU A 97 29.04 -16.75 9.55
N GLU A 98 29.07 -17.77 10.40
CA GLU A 98 29.24 -17.62 11.85
C GLU A 98 30.51 -16.84 12.26
N PRO A 99 31.70 -17.02 11.64
CA PRO A 99 32.93 -16.34 12.10
C PRO A 99 32.88 -14.81 12.00
N VAL A 100 32.06 -14.28 11.09
CA VAL A 100 31.96 -12.86 10.78
C VAL A 100 30.56 -12.29 11.05
N ASP A 101 29.62 -13.11 11.54
CA ASP A 101 28.23 -12.73 11.83
C ASP A 101 27.57 -12.06 10.61
N ASN A 102 27.68 -12.72 9.45
CA ASN A 102 27.23 -12.19 8.17
C ASN A 102 26.17 -13.11 7.56
N LEU A 103 24.99 -12.58 7.22
CA LEU A 103 23.95 -13.26 6.46
C LEU A 103 23.83 -12.57 5.10
N TYR A 104 24.07 -13.30 4.01
CA TYR A 104 23.97 -12.75 2.67
C TYR A 104 23.09 -13.62 1.75
N PRO A 105 22.42 -13.02 0.76
CA PRO A 105 21.72 -13.77 -0.26
C PRO A 105 22.73 -14.47 -1.16
N HIS A 106 22.57 -15.78 -1.32
CA HIS A 106 23.42 -16.61 -2.16
C HIS A 106 22.87 -16.67 -3.60
N HIS A 107 21.58 -16.94 -3.75
CA HIS A 107 20.80 -16.75 -4.99
C HIS A 107 19.30 -16.89 -4.67
N ASP A 108 18.44 -16.69 -5.66
CA ASP A 108 17.02 -16.99 -5.58
C ASP A 108 16.53 -17.78 -6.79
N ILE A 109 15.45 -18.54 -6.60
CA ILE A 109 14.84 -19.38 -7.62
C ILE A 109 13.41 -18.86 -7.86
N PRO A 110 13.06 -18.42 -9.08
CA PRO A 110 11.71 -17.97 -9.37
C PRO A 110 10.72 -19.15 -9.35
N LEU A 111 9.66 -19.01 -8.56
CA LEU A 111 8.58 -19.96 -8.43
C LEU A 111 7.38 -19.53 -9.31
N PRO A 112 6.72 -20.48 -10.01
CA PRO A 112 5.58 -20.17 -10.88
C PRO A 112 4.27 -19.96 -10.10
N VAL A 113 4.19 -20.37 -8.83
CA VAL A 113 2.98 -20.30 -8.00
C VAL A 113 3.34 -19.90 -6.56
N PHE A 114 2.43 -19.15 -5.92
CA PHE A 114 2.51 -18.73 -4.53
C PHE A 114 2.81 -19.91 -3.55
N PRO A 115 3.99 -19.90 -2.90
CA PRO A 115 4.38 -20.90 -1.92
C PRO A 115 3.66 -20.68 -0.58
N LEU A 116 3.17 -21.77 0.00
CA LEU A 116 2.52 -21.81 1.31
C LEU A 116 3.38 -22.50 2.37
N CYS A 117 4.22 -23.45 1.94
CA CYS A 117 5.10 -24.18 2.83
C CYS A 117 6.34 -24.69 2.07
N VAL A 118 7.45 -24.84 2.80
CA VAL A 118 8.72 -25.34 2.28
C VAL A 118 9.24 -26.45 3.19
N ALA A 119 9.86 -27.47 2.60
CA ALA A 119 10.60 -28.50 3.31
C ALA A 119 11.93 -28.79 2.62
N TRP A 120 13.02 -28.73 3.37
CA TRP A 120 14.35 -29.15 2.93
C TRP A 120 14.45 -30.67 2.74
N LEU A 121 15.19 -31.11 1.72
CA LEU A 121 15.49 -32.51 1.43
C LEU A 121 16.98 -32.67 1.07
N ASP A 122 17.63 -33.73 1.55
CA ASP A 122 18.99 -34.14 1.10
C ASP A 122 18.96 -35.28 0.05
N HIS A 123 17.77 -35.56 -0.49
CA HIS A 123 17.48 -36.76 -1.29
C HIS A 123 17.01 -36.41 -2.69
N HIS A 124 17.78 -36.83 -3.70
CA HIS A 124 17.49 -36.62 -5.10
C HIS A 124 16.25 -37.44 -5.58
N PRO A 125 15.22 -36.81 -6.19
CA PRO A 125 14.03 -37.49 -6.69
C PRO A 125 14.30 -38.30 -7.97
N ALA A 126 13.64 -39.44 -8.17
CA ALA A 126 13.92 -40.35 -9.28
C ALA A 126 13.57 -39.80 -10.68
N ALA A 127 12.67 -38.81 -10.79
CA ALA A 127 12.21 -38.24 -12.07
C ALA A 127 13.27 -37.43 -12.84
N ALA A 128 14.33 -36.93 -12.18
CA ALA A 128 15.39 -36.19 -12.88
C ALA A 128 16.30 -37.09 -13.75
N ALA A 129 16.18 -38.42 -13.65
CA ALA A 129 17.06 -39.36 -14.32
C ALA A 129 16.60 -39.68 -15.76
N GLY A 130 16.94 -38.80 -16.70
CA GLY A 130 17.06 -39.15 -18.13
C GLY A 130 18.28 -40.05 -18.44
N ALA A 131 19.02 -40.53 -17.45
CA ALA A 131 20.31 -41.21 -17.63
C ALA A 131 20.39 -42.59 -16.96
N SER A 132 20.95 -43.52 -17.74
CA SER A 132 21.39 -44.89 -17.45
C SER A 132 21.72 -45.23 -15.98
N SER A 133 21.25 -46.42 -15.57
CA SER A 133 21.67 -47.12 -14.35
C SER A 133 23.20 -47.27 -14.24
N SER A 134 23.84 -46.64 -13.26
CA SER A 134 24.74 -47.26 -12.28
C SER A 134 25.49 -46.19 -11.47
N THR A 135 25.79 -46.51 -10.21
CA THR A 135 26.66 -45.82 -9.24
C THR A 135 26.06 -44.58 -8.54
N SER A 136 26.11 -44.62 -7.19
CA SER A 136 25.64 -43.64 -6.18
C SER A 136 24.93 -42.38 -6.69
N ARG A 137 23.61 -42.29 -6.45
CA ARG A 137 22.87 -41.03 -6.61
C ARG A 137 23.52 -39.97 -5.71
N PRO A 138 23.96 -38.81 -6.22
CA PRO A 138 24.55 -37.79 -5.38
C PRO A 138 23.52 -37.30 -4.37
N ARG A 139 23.95 -37.12 -3.12
CA ARG A 139 23.26 -36.24 -2.18
C ARG A 139 23.42 -34.81 -2.71
N GLY A 140 22.36 -34.02 -2.60
CA GLY A 140 22.33 -32.63 -3.03
C GLY A 140 21.32 -31.86 -2.19
N ASN A 141 21.25 -30.55 -2.40
CA ASN A 141 20.44 -29.64 -1.62
C ASN A 141 19.12 -29.37 -2.37
N TYR A 142 18.00 -29.87 -1.83
CA TYR A 142 16.69 -29.72 -2.49
C TYR A 142 15.66 -29.07 -1.57
N ALA A 143 14.70 -28.36 -2.17
CA ALA A 143 13.53 -27.83 -1.47
C ALA A 143 12.23 -28.32 -2.12
N ALA A 144 11.38 -28.97 -1.32
CA ALA A 144 9.98 -29.18 -1.67
C ALA A 144 9.15 -27.93 -1.33
N VAL A 145 8.36 -27.46 -2.28
CA VAL A 145 7.52 -26.27 -2.18
C VAL A 145 6.07 -26.67 -2.40
N GLY A 146 5.23 -26.47 -1.38
CA GLY A 146 3.78 -26.62 -1.46
C GLY A 146 3.14 -25.26 -1.72
N THR A 147 2.16 -25.21 -2.62
CA THR A 147 1.58 -23.96 -3.11
C THR A 147 0.05 -23.97 -2.99
N PHE A 148 -0.62 -22.90 -3.44
CA PHE A 148 -2.07 -22.93 -3.63
C PHE A 148 -2.54 -23.96 -4.67
N ALA A 149 -1.64 -24.46 -5.51
CA ALA A 149 -1.94 -25.53 -6.44
C ALA A 149 -1.96 -26.90 -5.72
N PRO A 150 -2.69 -27.90 -6.26
CA PRO A 150 -2.82 -29.22 -5.63
C PRO A 150 -1.60 -30.15 -5.86
N TYR A 151 -0.44 -29.59 -6.20
CA TYR A 151 0.80 -30.32 -6.49
C TYR A 151 1.96 -29.73 -5.68
N ILE A 152 3.07 -30.47 -5.63
CA ILE A 152 4.28 -30.07 -4.87
C ILE A 152 5.44 -30.01 -5.86
N GLU A 153 6.19 -28.93 -5.84
CA GLU A 153 7.38 -28.74 -6.69
C GLU A 153 8.64 -29.07 -5.89
N ILE A 154 9.61 -29.75 -6.49
CA ILE A 154 10.92 -30.01 -5.89
C ILE A 154 11.98 -29.28 -6.70
N TRP A 155 12.68 -28.35 -6.07
CA TRP A 155 13.70 -27.49 -6.67
C TRP A 155 15.10 -27.92 -6.21
N ASP A 156 16.07 -27.84 -7.12
CA ASP A 156 17.50 -28.03 -6.84
C ASP A 156 18.08 -26.70 -6.40
N LEU A 157 18.63 -26.63 -5.19
CA LEU A 157 19.21 -25.42 -4.62
C LEU A 157 20.68 -25.27 -4.99
N ASP A 158 21.29 -26.31 -5.57
CA ASP A 158 22.66 -26.24 -6.10
C ASP A 158 22.70 -25.67 -7.52
N VAL A 159 21.53 -25.33 -8.10
CA VAL A 159 21.39 -24.80 -9.46
C VAL A 159 20.89 -23.35 -9.41
N ILE A 160 21.80 -22.42 -9.72
CA ILE A 160 21.47 -21.00 -9.90
C ILE A 160 20.60 -20.82 -11.14
N ASP A 161 19.63 -19.89 -11.07
CA ASP A 161 18.68 -19.58 -12.14
C ASP A 161 17.88 -20.80 -12.65
N ALA A 162 17.54 -21.73 -11.75
CA ALA A 162 16.70 -22.88 -12.09
C ALA A 162 15.36 -22.40 -12.72
N LEU A 163 15.14 -22.77 -13.98
CA LEU A 163 13.95 -22.37 -14.75
C LEU A 163 12.76 -23.31 -14.55
N GLU A 164 13.01 -24.55 -14.11
CA GLU A 164 11.99 -25.56 -13.89
C GLU A 164 12.35 -26.43 -12.67
N PRO A 165 11.33 -26.92 -11.93
CA PRO A 165 11.58 -27.83 -10.83
C PRO A 165 12.12 -29.17 -11.34
N VAL A 166 13.01 -29.78 -10.56
CA VAL A 166 13.56 -31.14 -10.79
C VAL A 166 12.44 -32.16 -10.90
N CYS A 167 11.37 -31.95 -10.14
CA CYS A 167 10.20 -32.81 -10.18
C CYS A 167 8.93 -32.10 -9.68
N VAL A 168 7.78 -32.46 -10.23
CA VAL A 168 6.44 -32.05 -9.74
C VAL A 168 5.63 -33.27 -9.31
N LEU A 169 5.31 -33.35 -8.02
CA LEU A 169 4.50 -34.40 -7.42
C LEU A 169 3.01 -34.10 -7.61
N GLY A 170 2.27 -35.06 -8.18
CA GLY A 170 0.81 -34.93 -8.39
C GLY A 170 0.39 -34.26 -9.71
N ALA A 171 1.32 -34.11 -10.67
CA ALA A 171 1.13 -33.41 -11.94
C ALA A 171 -0.01 -33.95 -12.84
N GLU A 172 -0.38 -35.23 -12.76
CA GLU A 172 -1.53 -35.76 -13.53
C GLU A 172 -2.88 -35.16 -13.08
N ALA A 173 -2.99 -34.69 -11.83
CA ALA A 173 -4.17 -33.94 -11.36
C ALA A 173 -4.22 -32.52 -11.94
N ALA A 174 -3.07 -31.91 -12.25
CA ALA A 174 -2.99 -30.59 -12.89
C ALA A 174 -3.51 -30.61 -14.34
N ALA A 175 -3.19 -31.67 -15.10
CA ALA A 175 -3.72 -31.87 -16.45
C ALA A 175 -5.25 -32.14 -16.45
N ALA A 176 -5.77 -32.86 -15.44
CA ALA A 176 -7.21 -33.12 -15.30
C ALA A 176 -8.00 -31.91 -14.76
N ALA A 177 -7.37 -31.05 -13.95
CA ALA A 177 -7.96 -29.79 -13.46
C ALA A 177 -8.05 -28.74 -14.58
N ALA A 178 -7.05 -28.68 -15.48
CA ALA A 178 -7.07 -27.78 -16.64
C ALA A 178 -8.19 -28.12 -17.64
N ASP A 179 -8.52 -29.41 -17.83
CA ASP A 179 -9.58 -29.85 -18.75
C ASP A 179 -11.01 -29.76 -18.18
N SER A 180 -11.16 -29.55 -16.86
CA SER A 180 -12.47 -29.46 -16.18
C SER A 180 -12.90 -28.04 -15.80
N GLN A 181 -12.03 -27.04 -16.02
CA GLN A 181 -12.30 -25.61 -15.74
C GLN A 181 -13.27 -24.93 -16.72
N PHE A 182 -13.86 -25.66 -17.69
CA PHE A 182 -14.95 -25.15 -18.54
C PHE A 182 -16.36 -25.66 -18.20
N THR A 183 -16.55 -26.39 -17.09
CA THR A 183 -17.91 -26.76 -16.66
C THR A 183 -18.14 -26.58 -15.16
N SER A 184 -19.02 -25.64 -14.86
CA SER A 184 -19.65 -25.29 -13.59
C SER A 184 -19.69 -26.38 -12.50
N ALA A 185 -18.88 -26.21 -11.45
CA ALA A 185 -19.07 -26.87 -10.15
C ALA A 185 -18.76 -25.96 -8.93
N ALA A 186 -18.31 -24.72 -9.14
CA ALA A 186 -18.12 -23.74 -8.06
C ALA A 186 -19.43 -23.07 -7.58
N ALA A 187 -20.48 -23.08 -8.41
CA ALA A 187 -21.75 -22.41 -8.12
C ALA A 187 -22.70 -23.19 -7.18
N GLU A 188 -22.49 -24.49 -6.94
CA GLU A 188 -23.37 -25.28 -6.04
C GLU A 188 -22.85 -25.44 -4.61
N ALA A 189 -21.59 -25.10 -4.32
CA ALA A 189 -21.02 -25.19 -2.97
C ALA A 189 -21.35 -23.95 -2.09
N LEU A 190 -21.52 -22.77 -2.71
CA LEU A 190 -21.87 -21.52 -2.01
C LEU A 190 -23.36 -21.44 -1.62
N ALA A 191 -24.25 -22.11 -2.36
CA ALA A 191 -25.70 -22.10 -2.07
C ALA A 191 -26.14 -22.97 -0.88
N ALA A 192 -25.22 -23.77 -0.29
CA ALA A 192 -25.55 -24.70 0.79
C ALA A 192 -25.22 -24.18 2.21
N SER A 193 -24.42 -23.11 2.37
CA SER A 193 -24.04 -22.59 3.69
C SER A 193 -24.99 -21.50 4.22
N GLU A 194 -25.80 -20.87 3.37
CA GLU A 194 -26.74 -19.80 3.77
C GLU A 194 -28.08 -20.30 4.35
N ARG A 195 -28.31 -21.61 4.40
CA ARG A 195 -29.50 -22.19 5.03
C ARG A 195 -29.26 -22.72 6.44
N GLN A 196 -28.45 -22.06 7.26
CA GLN A 196 -28.40 -22.42 8.69
C GLN A 196 -27.87 -21.32 9.61
N LYS A 197 -28.65 -20.25 9.84
CA LYS A 197 -28.59 -19.48 11.11
C LYS A 197 -29.88 -18.66 11.30
N GLY A 198 -30.96 -19.38 11.58
CA GLY A 198 -32.21 -18.82 12.11
C GLY A 198 -32.64 -19.58 13.37
N SER A 199 -32.78 -18.84 14.46
CA SER A 199 -33.44 -19.19 15.73
C SER A 199 -32.65 -19.95 16.81
N LYS A 200 -32.48 -19.28 17.96
CA LYS A 200 -32.47 -19.91 19.28
C LYS A 200 -33.34 -19.05 20.20
N LYS A 201 -34.47 -19.60 20.65
CA LYS A 201 -35.03 -19.34 21.98
C LYS A 201 -35.85 -20.53 22.48
N ASP A 202 -35.55 -20.86 23.73
CA ASP A 202 -36.35 -21.50 24.78
C ASP A 202 -36.83 -22.96 24.65
N GLY A 203 -36.32 -23.81 25.57
CA GLY A 203 -37.16 -24.55 26.52
C GLY A 203 -37.68 -25.96 26.21
N ALA A 204 -37.16 -26.94 26.99
CA ALA A 204 -37.83 -28.11 27.58
C ALA A 204 -38.08 -29.43 26.79
N ALA A 205 -37.46 -30.50 27.33
CA ALA A 205 -37.89 -31.90 27.55
C ALA A 205 -38.75 -32.69 26.52
N GLY A 206 -38.31 -33.93 26.24
CA GLY A 206 -39.19 -35.02 25.79
C GLY A 206 -38.50 -36.18 25.04
N GLU A 207 -38.61 -37.39 25.57
CA GLU A 207 -38.21 -38.69 24.98
C GLU A 207 -38.98 -39.05 23.70
N GLY A 208 -38.43 -39.93 22.84
CA GLY A 208 -39.26 -40.71 21.89
C GLY A 208 -38.57 -41.21 20.61
N ALA A 209 -38.71 -42.50 20.33
CA ALA A 209 -37.99 -43.29 19.33
C ALA A 209 -38.53 -43.26 17.87
N ALA A 210 -37.60 -43.61 16.95
CA ALA A 210 -37.73 -44.41 15.72
C ALA A 210 -38.53 -43.92 14.48
N GLY A 211 -37.84 -43.91 13.31
CA GLY A 211 -38.44 -44.42 12.05
C GLY A 211 -38.05 -43.78 10.69
N LYS A 212 -37.27 -44.54 9.90
CA LYS A 212 -37.28 -44.70 8.41
C LYS A 212 -36.51 -43.72 7.46
N LYS A 213 -35.42 -44.31 6.93
CA LYS A 213 -34.65 -44.18 5.65
C LYS A 213 -35.22 -43.34 4.49
N PRO A 214 -34.30 -42.76 3.67
CA PRO A 214 -34.47 -42.72 2.21
C PRO A 214 -33.33 -43.36 1.39
N LYS A 215 -33.80 -44.15 0.41
CA LYS A 215 -33.35 -44.55 -0.94
C LYS A 215 -31.87 -44.37 -1.39
N ARG A 216 -31.32 -45.52 -1.83
CA ARG A 216 -30.09 -45.73 -2.61
C ARG A 216 -30.08 -44.94 -3.93
N LYS A 217 -29.02 -44.17 -4.20
CA LYS A 217 -28.54 -43.87 -5.56
C LYS A 217 -27.62 -45.00 -6.06
N LYS A 218 -27.73 -45.29 -7.36
CA LYS A 218 -27.11 -46.41 -8.08
C LYS A 218 -25.57 -46.33 -8.07
N LYS A 219 -24.93 -47.46 -7.79
CA LYS A 219 -23.53 -47.75 -8.16
C LYS A 219 -23.40 -47.69 -9.70
N LEU A 220 -22.50 -46.86 -10.22
CA LEU A 220 -21.70 -47.23 -11.38
C LEU A 220 -20.47 -47.98 -10.86
N GLY A 221 -20.14 -49.08 -11.54
CA GLY A 221 -19.14 -50.04 -11.12
C GLY A 221 -17.74 -49.69 -11.60
N GLY A 222 -16.77 -49.91 -10.72
CA GLY A 222 -15.51 -50.61 -10.99
C GLY A 222 -14.59 -50.07 -12.08
N ALA A 223 -13.73 -49.13 -11.70
CA ALA A 223 -12.28 -49.19 -11.98
C ALA A 223 -11.56 -48.70 -10.71
N SER A 224 -10.55 -49.44 -10.26
CA SER A 224 -9.72 -49.15 -9.09
C SER A 224 -8.59 -48.18 -9.46
N GLY A 225 -8.64 -46.96 -8.94
CA GLY A 225 -7.58 -45.96 -9.01
C GLY A 225 -8.05 -44.69 -8.32
N GLY A 226 -7.59 -44.43 -7.09
CA GLY A 226 -7.88 -43.18 -6.38
C GLY A 226 -7.13 -41.99 -7.01
N PRO A 227 -7.53 -40.74 -6.73
CA PRO A 227 -6.87 -39.56 -7.29
C PRO A 227 -5.37 -39.54 -6.93
N GLN A 228 -4.51 -39.37 -7.93
CA GLN A 228 -3.05 -39.49 -7.85
C GLN A 228 -2.36 -38.31 -7.13
N GLY A 229 -3.04 -37.18 -6.90
CA GLY A 229 -2.51 -36.02 -6.16
C GLY A 229 -3.56 -35.37 -5.26
N HIS A 230 -3.20 -34.29 -4.55
CA HIS A 230 -4.17 -33.49 -3.78
C HIS A 230 -5.25 -32.91 -4.69
N THR A 231 -6.34 -32.41 -4.10
CA THR A 231 -7.42 -31.72 -4.84
C THR A 231 -7.56 -30.25 -4.48
N ASP A 232 -6.75 -29.76 -3.54
CA ASP A 232 -6.74 -28.38 -3.05
C ASP A 232 -5.33 -28.01 -2.55
N ALA A 233 -5.13 -26.76 -2.15
CA ALA A 233 -3.85 -26.16 -1.72
C ALA A 233 -3.06 -27.02 -0.73
N VAL A 234 -1.73 -27.10 -0.90
CA VAL A 234 -0.82 -27.82 -0.01
C VAL A 234 -0.32 -26.87 1.09
N MET A 235 -0.82 -27.08 2.31
CA MET A 235 -0.65 -26.15 3.44
C MET A 235 0.58 -26.47 4.29
N CYS A 236 1.01 -27.73 4.32
CA CYS A 236 2.18 -28.15 5.10
C CYS A 236 2.90 -29.33 4.47
N LEU A 237 4.22 -29.34 4.66
CA LEU A 237 5.13 -30.40 4.21
C LEU A 237 5.98 -30.88 5.39
N SER A 238 6.31 -32.15 5.38
CA SER A 238 7.28 -32.73 6.31
C SER A 238 8.04 -33.85 5.63
N TRP A 239 9.36 -33.72 5.58
CA TRP A 239 10.25 -34.73 5.02
C TRP A 239 10.77 -35.68 6.10
N ASN A 240 10.95 -36.95 5.73
CA ASN A 240 11.34 -38.00 6.66
C ASN A 240 12.86 -38.17 6.69
N THR A 241 13.51 -37.63 7.72
CA THR A 241 14.97 -37.71 7.89
C THR A 241 15.49 -39.13 8.17
N LEU A 242 14.63 -40.07 8.59
CA LEU A 242 15.00 -41.47 8.84
C LEU A 242 14.81 -42.36 7.60
N LYS A 243 13.95 -41.93 6.67
CA LYS A 243 13.74 -42.54 5.36
C LYS A 243 13.68 -41.43 4.31
N PRO A 244 14.85 -40.96 3.83
CA PRO A 244 15.00 -39.82 2.93
C PRO A 244 14.14 -39.86 1.66
N ASN A 245 13.74 -41.05 1.21
CA ASN A 245 12.85 -41.20 0.07
C ASN A 245 11.37 -40.85 0.35
N LEU A 246 10.98 -40.52 1.58
CA LEU A 246 9.58 -40.27 1.95
C LEU A 246 9.31 -38.79 2.27
N LEU A 247 8.32 -38.21 1.60
CA LEU A 247 7.76 -36.90 1.89
C LEU A 247 6.29 -37.04 2.30
N ALA A 248 5.84 -36.25 3.28
CA ALA A 248 4.44 -36.13 3.65
C ALA A 248 3.92 -34.71 3.37
N SER A 249 2.68 -34.60 2.92
CA SER A 249 2.01 -33.33 2.65
C SER A 249 0.60 -33.32 3.23
N GLY A 250 0.15 -32.14 3.66
CA GLY A 250 -1.18 -31.90 4.21
C GLY A 250 -1.83 -30.77 3.43
N SER A 251 -3.13 -30.91 3.16
CA SER A 251 -3.83 -30.02 2.24
C SER A 251 -5.14 -29.49 2.83
N ALA A 252 -5.62 -28.41 2.22
CA ALA A 252 -6.98 -27.92 2.39
C ALA A 252 -8.05 -28.96 1.98
N ASP A 253 -7.69 -30.00 1.24
CA ASP A 253 -8.58 -31.12 0.88
C ASP A 253 -8.89 -32.09 2.04
N ALA A 254 -8.46 -31.75 3.26
CA ALA A 254 -8.59 -32.54 4.49
C ALA A 254 -7.83 -33.88 4.48
N THR A 255 -6.91 -34.09 3.52
CA THR A 255 -6.10 -35.30 3.43
C THR A 255 -4.63 -35.04 3.75
N VAL A 256 -3.97 -36.09 4.24
CA VAL A 256 -2.51 -36.17 4.32
C VAL A 256 -2.04 -37.18 3.30
N ARG A 257 -1.08 -36.82 2.45
CA ARG A 257 -0.54 -37.72 1.42
C ARG A 257 0.91 -38.05 1.67
N LEU A 258 1.29 -39.27 1.30
CA LEU A 258 2.66 -39.73 1.32
C LEU A 258 3.19 -39.91 -0.10
N TRP A 259 4.42 -39.51 -0.30
CA TRP A 259 5.12 -39.53 -1.57
C TRP A 259 6.42 -40.31 -1.43
N ASP A 260 6.64 -41.25 -2.34
CA ASP A 260 7.89 -41.98 -2.47
C ASP A 260 8.71 -41.35 -3.60
N LEU A 261 9.76 -40.62 -3.23
CA LEU A 261 10.64 -39.89 -4.15
C LEU A 261 11.50 -40.81 -5.01
N ASP A 262 11.62 -42.09 -4.67
CA ASP A 262 12.32 -43.10 -5.47
C ASP A 262 11.42 -43.80 -6.50
N GLY A 263 10.10 -43.64 -6.37
CA GLY A 263 9.08 -44.35 -7.13
C GLY A 263 8.58 -43.63 -8.37
N ASP A 264 7.37 -43.99 -8.81
CA ASP A 264 6.67 -43.26 -9.87
C ASP A 264 6.17 -41.91 -9.30
N VAL A 265 6.86 -40.84 -9.69
CA VAL A 265 6.76 -39.52 -9.06
C VAL A 265 5.45 -38.79 -9.43
N GLY A 266 4.63 -39.39 -10.29
CA GLY A 266 3.32 -38.89 -10.71
C GLY A 266 2.16 -39.12 -9.72
N GLY A 267 2.31 -40.01 -8.73
CA GLY A 267 1.21 -40.38 -7.83
C GLY A 267 1.59 -40.55 -6.36
N SER A 268 0.76 -40.05 -5.45
CA SER A 268 0.95 -40.29 -4.01
C SER A 268 0.81 -41.79 -3.70
N THR A 269 1.74 -42.34 -2.92
CA THR A 269 1.74 -43.74 -2.51
C THR A 269 0.57 -44.08 -1.57
N MET A 270 0.11 -43.09 -0.80
CA MET A 270 -0.96 -43.27 0.18
C MET A 270 -1.70 -41.97 0.47
N ALA A 271 -3.00 -42.06 0.73
CA ALA A 271 -3.83 -40.96 1.24
C ALA A 271 -4.46 -41.33 2.59
N LEU A 272 -4.25 -40.47 3.57
CA LEU A 272 -4.77 -40.51 4.92
C LEU A 272 -5.94 -39.51 5.01
N THR A 273 -7.10 -39.98 5.47
CA THR A 273 -8.39 -39.26 5.42
C THR A 273 -9.03 -39.14 6.80
N GLN A 274 -8.21 -39.09 7.86
CA GLN A 274 -8.69 -39.04 9.24
C GLN A 274 -9.17 -37.64 9.67
N HIS A 275 -8.67 -36.59 9.03
CA HIS A 275 -9.10 -35.22 9.27
C HIS A 275 -10.42 -34.92 8.57
N THR A 276 -11.21 -34.02 9.17
CA THR A 276 -12.50 -33.59 8.61
C THR A 276 -12.51 -32.16 8.09
N ASP A 277 -11.37 -31.48 8.18
CA ASP A 277 -11.13 -30.11 7.73
C ASP A 277 -9.64 -29.95 7.34
N LYS A 278 -9.23 -28.76 6.91
CA LYS A 278 -7.88 -28.44 6.40
C LYS A 278 -6.78 -28.92 7.33
N VAL A 279 -5.75 -29.56 6.78
CA VAL A 279 -4.57 -30.00 7.54
C VAL A 279 -3.51 -28.90 7.49
N GLN A 280 -3.26 -28.25 8.62
CA GLN A 280 -2.39 -27.06 8.71
C GLN A 280 -0.96 -27.40 9.13
N ALA A 281 -0.74 -28.52 9.83
CA ALA A 281 0.58 -28.85 10.35
C ALA A 281 0.88 -30.36 10.32
N LEU A 282 2.12 -30.69 9.96
CA LEU A 282 2.63 -32.05 9.87
C LEU A 282 4.04 -32.17 10.46
N ALA A 283 4.36 -33.32 11.05
CA ALA A 283 5.70 -33.66 11.49
C ALA A 283 5.94 -35.18 11.54
N TRP A 284 6.95 -35.66 10.80
CA TRP A 284 7.48 -37.02 10.99
C TRP A 284 8.09 -37.20 12.37
N HIS A 285 7.96 -38.41 12.92
CA HIS A 285 8.50 -38.73 14.23
C HIS A 285 10.04 -38.82 14.18
N PRO A 286 10.75 -38.20 15.14
CA PRO A 286 12.20 -38.03 15.07
C PRO A 286 13.01 -39.33 15.21
N THR A 287 12.42 -40.40 15.77
CA THR A 287 13.11 -41.68 16.02
C THR A 287 12.41 -42.91 15.42
N GLU A 288 11.21 -42.73 14.86
CA GLU A 288 10.42 -43.83 14.29
C GLU A 288 9.96 -43.46 12.89
N ALA A 289 10.61 -44.02 11.87
CA ALA A 289 10.39 -43.66 10.47
C ALA A 289 8.95 -43.87 9.94
N ALA A 290 8.09 -44.53 10.72
CA ALA A 290 6.69 -44.79 10.36
C ALA A 290 5.68 -43.93 11.13
N GLY A 291 6.11 -43.16 12.14
CA GLY A 291 5.23 -42.30 12.92
C GLY A 291 5.05 -40.95 12.25
N LEU A 292 3.81 -40.53 12.01
CA LEU A 292 3.48 -39.22 11.46
C LEU A 292 2.46 -38.52 12.37
N LEU A 293 2.73 -37.25 12.70
CA LEU A 293 1.82 -36.37 13.41
C LEU A 293 1.21 -35.37 12.44
N SER A 294 -0.09 -35.15 12.58
CA SER A 294 -0.89 -34.21 11.78
C SER A 294 -1.81 -33.42 12.70
N ALA A 295 -2.09 -32.15 12.38
CA ALA A 295 -3.12 -31.35 13.03
C ALA A 295 -3.75 -30.35 12.06
N GLY A 296 -5.00 -30.00 12.32
CA GLY A 296 -5.77 -29.18 11.39
C GLY A 296 -6.89 -28.37 12.03
N PHE A 297 -7.71 -27.79 11.15
CA PHE A 297 -8.84 -26.90 11.47
C PHE A 297 -10.04 -27.67 12.03
N ASP A 298 -9.99 -29.01 12.02
CA ASP A 298 -10.94 -29.86 12.72
C ASP A 298 -10.68 -29.93 14.23
N LYS A 299 -9.70 -29.15 14.72
CA LYS A 299 -9.29 -29.06 16.13
C LYS A 299 -8.82 -30.40 16.66
N ARG A 300 -8.21 -31.23 15.81
CA ARG A 300 -7.67 -32.54 16.19
C ARG A 300 -6.19 -32.59 15.87
N ALA A 301 -5.43 -33.20 16.76
CA ALA A 301 -4.10 -33.69 16.47
C ALA A 301 -4.16 -35.22 16.36
N ILE A 302 -3.58 -35.78 15.30
CA ILE A 302 -3.65 -37.20 14.97
C ILE A 302 -2.24 -37.72 14.73
N ALA A 303 -1.84 -38.75 15.49
CA ALA A 303 -0.61 -39.50 15.27
C ALA A 303 -0.95 -40.88 14.69
N VAL A 304 -0.27 -41.26 13.60
CA VAL A 304 -0.53 -42.51 12.87
C VAL A 304 0.76 -43.26 12.56
N ASP A 305 0.70 -44.60 12.61
CA ASP A 305 1.70 -45.46 12.00
C ASP A 305 1.33 -45.67 10.52
N VAL A 306 2.11 -45.07 9.62
CA VAL A 306 1.81 -45.07 8.19
C VAL A 306 1.88 -46.45 7.53
N ARG A 307 2.45 -47.46 8.19
CA ARG A 307 2.47 -48.86 7.71
C ARG A 307 1.12 -49.55 7.93
N ALA A 308 0.28 -49.01 8.81
CA ALA A 308 -1.02 -49.57 9.18
C ALA A 308 -2.11 -48.47 9.19
N PRO A 309 -2.40 -47.85 8.03
CA PRO A 309 -3.27 -46.67 7.94
C PRO A 309 -4.76 -46.95 8.24
N ALA A 310 -5.22 -48.20 8.05
CA ALA A 310 -6.61 -48.61 8.20
C ALA A 310 -6.93 -49.29 9.55
N GLY A 311 -6.02 -49.21 10.53
CA GLY A 311 -6.16 -49.87 11.84
C GLY A 311 -6.60 -48.93 12.98
N PRO A 312 -6.88 -49.48 14.18
CA PRO A 312 -7.11 -48.72 15.42
C PRO A 312 -5.83 -48.06 15.98
N THR A 313 -4.84 -47.81 15.12
CA THR A 313 -3.49 -47.34 15.43
C THR A 313 -3.38 -45.82 15.43
N ALA A 314 -4.33 -45.11 14.80
CA ALA A 314 -4.41 -43.66 14.88
C ALA A 314 -4.80 -43.24 16.31
N ARG A 315 -3.94 -42.44 16.93
CA ARG A 315 -4.21 -41.80 18.22
C ARG A 315 -4.61 -40.36 17.97
N GLU A 316 -5.60 -39.90 18.70
CA GLU A 316 -6.22 -38.59 18.51
C GLU A 316 -6.24 -37.82 19.82
N TRP A 317 -6.00 -36.52 19.72
CA TRP A 317 -6.13 -35.55 20.79
C TRP A 317 -7.00 -34.39 20.34
N GLN A 318 -7.97 -34.03 21.18
CA GLN A 318 -8.86 -32.91 20.95
C GLN A 318 -8.18 -31.59 21.37
N LEU A 319 -8.17 -30.62 20.46
CA LEU A 319 -7.70 -29.26 20.66
C LEU A 319 -8.89 -28.33 20.96
N THR A 320 -8.60 -27.13 21.47
CA THR A 320 -9.61 -26.11 21.81
C THR A 320 -9.82 -25.06 20.72
N ALA A 321 -8.84 -24.91 19.83
CA ALA A 321 -8.81 -23.98 18.72
C ALA A 321 -8.05 -24.63 17.55
N ASP A 322 -8.04 -23.93 16.42
CA ASP A 322 -7.43 -24.42 15.19
C ASP A 322 -5.90 -24.46 15.37
N ALA A 323 -5.27 -25.53 14.86
CA ALA A 323 -3.85 -25.77 15.07
C ALA A 323 -3.00 -24.95 14.08
N GLU A 324 -1.93 -24.32 14.56
CA GLU A 324 -0.99 -23.54 13.74
C GLU A 324 0.27 -24.35 13.38
N ARG A 325 0.92 -24.95 14.38
CA ARG A 325 2.12 -25.79 14.22
C ARG A 325 2.12 -26.97 15.17
N VAL A 326 2.71 -28.08 14.72
CA VAL A 326 3.02 -29.26 15.54
C VAL A 326 4.50 -29.58 15.51
N ARG A 327 5.06 -29.98 16.66
CA ARG A 327 6.45 -30.44 16.78
C ARG A 327 6.54 -31.59 17.77
N TRP A 328 7.31 -32.62 17.42
CA TRP A 328 7.69 -33.66 18.36
C TRP A 328 8.67 -33.12 19.39
N SER A 329 8.60 -33.61 20.62
CA SER A 329 9.71 -33.43 21.54
C SER A 329 10.94 -34.18 21.00
N PRO A 330 12.17 -33.74 21.30
CA PRO A 330 13.38 -34.38 20.79
C PRO A 330 13.47 -35.89 21.11
N GLY A 331 12.83 -36.34 22.20
CA GLY A 331 12.75 -37.76 22.56
C GLY A 331 11.61 -38.55 21.91
N GLY A 332 10.72 -37.91 21.14
CA GLY A 332 9.59 -38.54 20.44
C GLY A 332 8.43 -39.00 21.33
N MET A 333 8.57 -38.98 22.65
CA MET A 333 7.54 -39.49 23.58
C MET A 333 6.39 -38.51 23.84
N SER A 334 6.55 -37.25 23.42
CA SER A 334 5.52 -36.21 23.53
C SER A 334 5.57 -35.32 22.30
N PHE A 335 4.53 -34.51 22.10
CA PHE A 335 4.51 -33.48 21.07
C PHE A 335 3.83 -32.23 21.59
N VAL A 336 4.13 -31.10 20.95
CA VAL A 336 3.52 -29.80 21.22
C VAL A 336 2.70 -29.35 20.03
N VAL A 337 1.57 -28.69 20.33
CA VAL A 337 0.68 -28.08 19.35
C VAL A 337 0.47 -26.63 19.76
N SER A 338 0.69 -25.73 18.82
CA SER A 338 0.33 -24.30 18.93
C SER A 338 -1.01 -24.06 18.25
N SER A 339 -1.78 -23.08 18.72
CA SER A 339 -3.12 -22.78 18.20
C SER A 339 -3.36 -21.29 17.97
N GLU A 340 -4.41 -21.01 17.19
CA GLU A 340 -4.87 -19.67 16.80
C GLU A 340 -5.24 -18.78 18.00
N ASP A 341 -5.69 -19.38 19.11
CA ASP A 341 -6.02 -18.67 20.35
C ASP A 341 -4.78 -18.33 21.23
N GLY A 342 -3.57 -18.55 20.72
CA GLY A 342 -2.31 -18.25 21.41
C GLY A 342 -1.89 -19.28 22.46
N LEU A 343 -2.58 -20.42 22.53
CA LEU A 343 -2.20 -21.53 23.40
C LEU A 343 -1.13 -22.42 22.76
N VAL A 344 -0.28 -22.99 23.61
CA VAL A 344 0.62 -24.09 23.30
C VAL A 344 0.33 -25.23 24.27
N LYS A 345 0.05 -26.41 23.76
CA LYS A 345 -0.28 -27.61 24.55
C LYS A 345 0.69 -28.73 24.25
N CYS A 346 1.11 -29.44 25.30
CA CYS A 346 1.92 -30.64 25.18
C CYS A 346 1.11 -31.88 25.49
N PHE A 347 1.28 -32.93 24.68
CA PHE A 347 0.61 -34.21 24.84
C PHE A 347 1.64 -35.34 24.88
N ASP A 348 1.42 -36.32 25.76
CA ASP A 348 2.21 -37.55 25.81
C ASP A 348 1.52 -38.60 24.94
N ILE A 349 2.25 -39.18 23.98
CA ILE A 349 1.63 -40.10 23.03
C ILE A 349 1.09 -41.36 23.69
N ARG A 350 1.62 -41.77 24.85
CA ARG A 350 1.21 -42.97 25.58
C ARG A 350 -0.16 -42.84 26.23
N HIS A 351 -0.66 -41.60 26.36
CA HIS A 351 -1.92 -41.28 27.00
C HIS A 351 -2.89 -40.65 25.98
N SER A 352 -3.49 -41.47 25.10
CA SER A 352 -4.59 -41.03 24.22
C SER A 352 -5.91 -41.06 25.01
N GLY A 353 -6.41 -39.92 25.46
CA GLY A 353 -7.57 -39.83 26.34
C GLY A 353 -8.90 -39.98 25.59
N GLY A 354 -9.54 -41.16 25.68
CA GLY A 354 -10.91 -41.41 25.22
C GLY A 354 -12.02 -40.80 26.08
N GLY A 355 -11.84 -39.58 26.59
CA GLY A 355 -12.83 -38.85 27.38
C GLY A 355 -12.62 -37.33 27.29
N ALA A 356 -13.65 -36.54 27.60
CA ALA A 356 -13.75 -35.07 27.39
C ALA A 356 -12.66 -34.18 28.05
N SER A 357 -11.60 -34.77 28.60
CA SER A 357 -10.35 -34.12 28.99
C SER A 357 -9.20 -35.13 28.91
N GLY A 358 -8.83 -35.57 27.71
CA GLY A 358 -7.53 -36.20 27.46
C GLY A 358 -6.43 -35.17 27.73
N GLY A 359 -6.08 -35.04 29.01
CA GLY A 359 -5.37 -33.88 29.55
C GLY A 359 -4.02 -33.68 28.89
N ALA A 360 -3.82 -32.50 28.30
CA ALA A 360 -2.49 -32.03 27.96
C ALA A 360 -1.59 -32.15 29.20
N VAL A 361 -0.36 -32.64 29.00
CA VAL A 361 0.68 -32.71 30.04
C VAL A 361 0.85 -31.34 30.68
N TRP A 362 0.83 -30.31 29.84
CA TRP A 362 0.71 -28.92 30.24
C TRP A 362 0.04 -28.10 29.12
N SER A 363 -0.52 -26.96 29.50
CA SER A 363 -1.08 -25.95 28.60
C SER A 363 -0.49 -24.61 28.99
N LEU A 364 -0.07 -23.84 27.99
CA LEU A 364 0.61 -22.57 28.15
C LEU A 364 -0.11 -21.52 27.29
N GLN A 365 -0.56 -20.42 27.90
CA GLN A 365 -0.94 -19.23 27.13
C GLN A 365 0.35 -18.50 26.74
N ALA A 366 0.89 -18.87 25.59
CA ALA A 366 2.18 -18.35 25.16
C ALA A 366 2.03 -16.93 24.61
N HIS A 367 0.97 -16.64 23.86
CA HIS A 367 0.75 -15.35 23.18
C HIS A 367 -0.70 -14.85 23.35
N SER A 368 -0.94 -13.55 23.11
CA SER A 368 -2.28 -12.95 23.13
C SER A 368 -3.03 -13.03 21.79
N GLY A 369 -2.38 -13.55 20.74
CA GLY A 369 -2.94 -13.88 19.43
C GLY A 369 -2.32 -15.19 18.92
N ALA A 370 -2.56 -15.55 17.65
CA ALA A 370 -2.14 -16.84 17.11
C ALA A 370 -0.64 -17.11 17.31
N THR A 371 -0.31 -18.31 17.78
CA THR A 371 1.09 -18.75 17.92
C THR A 371 1.51 -19.42 16.61
N ALA A 372 1.93 -18.61 15.65
CA ALA A 372 2.22 -19.05 14.28
C ALA A 372 3.56 -19.82 14.13
N ALA A 373 4.49 -19.66 15.08
CA ALA A 373 5.80 -20.32 15.05
C ALA A 373 6.09 -21.07 16.35
N LEU A 374 6.64 -22.27 16.23
CA LEU A 374 6.92 -23.19 17.34
C LEU A 374 8.08 -24.12 16.96
N ASP A 375 9.15 -24.11 17.76
CA ASP A 375 10.23 -25.10 17.58
C ASP A 375 11.04 -25.38 18.85
N PHE A 376 11.63 -26.57 18.92
CA PHE A 376 12.56 -26.95 19.99
C PHE A 376 13.99 -26.56 19.65
N CYS A 377 14.77 -26.16 20.66
CA CYS A 377 16.20 -25.95 20.48
C CYS A 377 16.91 -27.30 20.22
N PRO A 378 17.63 -27.46 19.09
CA PRO A 378 18.35 -28.70 18.81
C PRO A 378 19.45 -29.01 19.83
N ALA A 379 20.11 -27.97 20.38
CA ALA A 379 21.19 -28.10 21.34
C ALA A 379 20.71 -28.36 22.78
N ALA A 380 19.46 -28.00 23.10
CA ALA A 380 18.90 -28.11 24.44
C ALA A 380 17.44 -28.59 24.37
N SER A 381 17.24 -29.89 24.59
CA SER A 381 15.95 -30.55 24.36
C SER A 381 14.79 -30.08 25.25
N ASP A 382 15.11 -29.32 26.30
CA ASP A 382 14.16 -28.74 27.23
C ASP A 382 13.87 -27.26 26.94
N ILE A 383 14.39 -26.70 25.85
CA ILE A 383 14.15 -25.31 25.44
C ILE A 383 13.22 -25.27 24.23
N LEU A 384 12.15 -24.49 24.34
CA LEU A 384 11.13 -24.28 23.32
C LEU A 384 11.05 -22.79 22.96
N ALA A 385 11.05 -22.46 21.66
CA ALA A 385 10.79 -21.13 21.16
C ALA A 385 9.36 -21.03 20.59
N THR A 386 8.68 -19.92 20.88
CA THR A 386 7.36 -19.60 20.35
C THR A 386 7.35 -18.20 19.76
N GLY A 387 6.73 -18.03 18.60
CA GLY A 387 6.49 -16.75 17.96
C GLY A 387 4.99 -16.57 17.73
N GLY A 388 4.47 -15.38 18.00
CA GLY A 388 3.04 -15.11 17.88
C GLY A 388 2.71 -13.72 17.36
N GLN A 389 1.45 -13.53 16.99
CA GLN A 389 0.90 -12.27 16.47
C GLN A 389 0.98 -11.09 17.45
N ASP A 390 1.37 -11.33 18.71
CA ASP A 390 1.64 -10.30 19.70
C ASP A 390 3.02 -9.63 19.56
N LYS A 391 3.71 -9.88 18.44
CA LYS A 391 5.04 -9.35 18.07
C LYS A 391 6.21 -9.87 18.91
N LEU A 392 5.94 -10.86 19.76
CA LEU A 392 6.92 -11.39 20.70
C LEU A 392 7.46 -12.74 20.22
N VAL A 393 8.76 -12.92 20.36
CA VAL A 393 9.39 -14.23 20.43
C VAL A 393 9.68 -14.54 21.90
N LYS A 394 9.23 -15.70 22.37
CA LYS A 394 9.37 -16.14 23.76
C LYS A 394 10.11 -17.48 23.79
N VAL A 395 11.07 -17.60 24.69
CA VAL A 395 11.84 -18.82 24.92
C VAL A 395 11.46 -19.38 26.28
N TRP A 396 11.17 -20.67 26.31
CA TRP A 396 10.61 -21.38 27.46
C TRP A 396 11.49 -22.57 27.82
N SER A 397 11.73 -22.79 29.11
CA SER A 397 12.18 -24.08 29.62
C SER A 397 10.98 -24.96 29.91
N VAL A 398 10.97 -26.16 29.36
CA VAL A 398 9.90 -27.16 29.54
C VAL A 398 10.38 -28.37 30.35
N SER A 399 11.50 -28.24 31.08
CA SER A 399 12.07 -29.27 31.94
C SER A 399 11.21 -29.58 33.18
N GLY A 400 10.41 -28.60 33.63
CA GLY A 400 9.54 -28.71 34.80
C GLY A 400 8.14 -29.24 34.52
N ALA A 401 7.32 -29.33 35.57
CA ALA A 401 5.90 -29.72 35.45
C ALA A 401 5.04 -28.69 34.68
N LYS A 402 5.54 -27.46 34.53
CA LYS A 402 4.95 -26.39 33.72
C LYS A 402 6.07 -25.66 32.98
N PRO A 403 5.81 -25.13 31.78
CA PRO A 403 6.76 -24.28 31.08
C PRO A 403 7.08 -23.01 31.87
N GLU A 404 8.36 -22.66 31.93
CA GLU A 404 8.86 -21.43 32.56
C GLU A 404 9.53 -20.55 31.52
N ILE A 405 9.30 -19.24 31.56
CA ILE A 405 9.88 -18.31 30.60
C ILE A 405 11.36 -18.08 30.91
N VAL A 406 12.23 -18.33 29.94
CA VAL A 406 13.67 -18.08 30.00
C VAL A 406 13.98 -16.66 29.49
N GLY A 407 13.29 -16.24 28.44
CA GLY A 407 13.47 -14.92 27.85
C GLY A 407 12.31 -14.55 26.93
N ARG A 408 12.15 -13.25 26.70
CA ARG A 408 11.26 -12.71 25.66
C ARG A 408 11.88 -11.50 25.01
N ARG A 409 11.65 -11.36 23.72
CA ARG A 409 12.05 -10.18 22.95
C ARG A 409 10.88 -9.78 22.06
N ASN A 410 10.59 -8.48 22.05
CA ASN A 410 9.75 -7.91 21.00
C ASN A 410 10.66 -7.73 19.79
N MET A 411 10.37 -8.46 18.73
CA MET A 411 11.16 -8.40 17.51
C MET A 411 10.56 -7.37 16.54
N GLY A 412 9.41 -6.75 16.85
CA GLY A 412 8.62 -5.96 15.90
C GLY A 412 7.87 -6.83 14.88
N LEU A 413 8.33 -8.06 14.68
CA LEU A 413 7.80 -9.08 13.78
C LEU A 413 6.46 -9.63 14.29
N GLY A 414 5.35 -9.34 13.60
CA GLY A 414 4.04 -9.96 13.82
C GLY A 414 3.97 -11.41 13.32
N ALA A 415 2.76 -11.92 13.00
CA ALA A 415 2.70 -12.98 11.98
C ALA A 415 3.27 -12.35 10.70
N ILE A 416 4.18 -13.04 10.00
CA ILE A 416 4.72 -12.52 8.74
C ILE A 416 3.59 -12.49 7.71
N PHE A 417 2.92 -11.35 7.71
CA PHE A 417 2.21 -10.60 6.68
C PHE A 417 2.12 -9.18 7.26
N ASP A 418 3.19 -8.41 7.08
CA ASP A 418 3.11 -7.01 6.65
C ASP A 418 4.54 -6.51 6.39
N LEU A 419 4.72 -5.75 5.31
CA LEU A 419 5.86 -4.84 5.19
C LEU A 419 5.64 -3.77 6.27
N ASP A 420 6.68 -3.28 6.94
CA ASP A 420 6.53 -2.06 7.74
C ASP A 420 5.92 -0.99 6.82
N GLU A 421 4.63 -0.67 6.99
CA GLU A 421 4.03 0.42 6.25
C GLU A 421 4.88 1.67 6.51
N PRO A 422 5.27 2.43 5.47
CA PRO A 422 6.00 3.66 5.68
C PRO A 422 5.20 4.57 6.62
N SER A 423 5.88 5.07 7.65
CA SER A 423 5.34 6.02 8.60
C SER A 423 4.77 7.23 7.85
N ARG A 424 3.48 7.50 8.05
CA ARG A 424 2.76 8.63 7.48
C ARG A 424 1.77 9.18 8.48
N ARG A 425 1.57 10.49 8.42
CA ARG A 425 0.42 11.12 9.07
C ARG A 425 -0.70 11.29 8.10
N GLU A 426 -1.90 11.04 8.61
CA GLU A 426 -3.10 11.02 7.82
C GLU A 426 -4.21 11.74 8.59
N ALA A 427 -4.90 12.63 7.89
CA ALA A 427 -6.19 13.15 8.25
C ALA A 427 -6.90 13.46 6.94
N ALA A 428 -7.99 12.74 6.68
CA ALA A 428 -8.71 12.78 5.41
C ALA A 428 -10.22 12.70 5.64
N ASP A 429 -10.99 12.84 4.57
CA ASP A 429 -12.43 12.58 4.55
C ASP A 429 -13.18 13.45 5.61
N PRO A 430 -12.95 14.78 5.63
CA PRO A 430 -13.40 15.63 6.72
C PRO A 430 -14.91 15.83 6.74
N THR A 431 -15.55 15.51 7.86
CA THR A 431 -16.91 15.96 8.18
C THR A 431 -16.89 17.09 9.19
N ILE A 432 -17.35 18.28 8.79
CA ILE A 432 -17.57 19.42 9.68
C ILE A 432 -19.06 19.66 9.90
N VAL A 433 -19.46 19.72 11.18
CA VAL A 433 -20.82 20.09 11.59
C VAL A 433 -20.81 21.30 12.51
N VAL A 434 -21.80 22.18 12.34
CA VAL A 434 -22.09 23.26 13.30
C VAL A 434 -23.10 22.73 14.31
N PHE A 435 -22.73 22.70 15.58
CA PHE A 435 -23.57 22.24 16.68
C PHE A 435 -23.41 23.15 17.90
N ASP A 436 -24.53 23.65 18.41
CA ASP A 436 -24.58 24.65 19.49
C ASP A 436 -23.72 25.91 19.20
N GLY A 437 -23.81 26.40 17.95
CA GLY A 437 -23.08 27.59 17.49
C GLY A 437 -21.55 27.42 17.43
N GLN A 438 -21.06 26.18 17.41
CA GLN A 438 -19.63 25.85 17.40
C GLN A 438 -19.33 24.78 16.34
N TYR A 439 -18.06 24.67 15.96
CA TYR A 439 -17.62 23.79 14.87
C TYR A 439 -17.01 22.49 15.40
N TRP A 440 -17.31 21.39 14.73
CA TRP A 440 -16.86 20.05 15.08
C TRP A 440 -16.37 19.33 13.83
N LEU A 441 -15.09 18.97 13.80
CA LEU A 441 -14.41 18.33 12.66
C LEU A 441 -14.06 16.89 12.99
N PHE A 442 -14.53 15.95 12.19
CA PHE A 442 -14.22 14.53 12.23
C PHE A 442 -13.45 14.16 10.96
N ALA A 443 -12.43 13.30 11.07
CA ALA A 443 -11.60 12.89 9.94
C ALA A 443 -11.11 11.45 10.13
N SER A 444 -10.74 10.79 9.04
CA SER A 444 -10.11 9.46 9.04
C SER A 444 -8.77 9.48 9.77
N LYS A 445 -8.46 8.38 10.50
CA LYS A 445 -7.14 8.11 11.10
C LYS A 445 -6.57 9.22 11.99
N SER A 446 -7.45 9.92 12.70
CA SER A 446 -7.12 11.12 13.47
C SER A 446 -6.88 10.90 14.97
N GLY A 447 -7.24 9.73 15.51
CA GLY A 447 -7.24 9.45 16.96
C GLY A 447 -8.26 10.26 17.78
N GLY A 448 -9.16 11.01 17.13
CA GLY A 448 -10.13 11.89 17.79
C GLY A 448 -10.89 12.82 16.83
N TYR A 449 -11.52 13.86 17.36
CA TYR A 449 -12.17 14.91 16.56
C TYR A 449 -11.86 16.28 17.14
N TRP A 450 -11.95 17.33 16.33
CA TRP A 450 -11.58 18.68 16.74
C TRP A 450 -12.80 19.56 17.00
N HIS A 451 -12.65 20.45 17.96
CA HIS A 451 -13.59 21.50 18.31
C HIS A 451 -13.00 22.87 18.02
N SER A 452 -13.79 23.77 17.44
CA SER A 452 -13.41 25.17 17.22
C SER A 452 -14.59 26.12 17.45
N ARG A 453 -14.27 27.39 17.73
CA ARG A 453 -15.22 28.51 17.80
C ARG A 453 -15.08 29.49 16.64
N ASP A 454 -14.00 29.42 15.87
CA ASP A 454 -13.60 30.42 14.89
C ASP A 454 -13.07 29.84 13.57
N LEU A 455 -13.09 28.51 13.39
CA LEU A 455 -12.52 27.76 12.26
C LEU A 455 -10.99 27.89 12.11
N VAL A 456 -10.32 28.62 13.00
CA VAL A 456 -8.87 28.86 12.97
C VAL A 456 -8.18 28.06 14.07
N GLN A 457 -8.67 28.17 15.30
CA GLN A 457 -8.12 27.46 16.46
C GLN A 457 -8.93 26.20 16.72
N TRP A 458 -8.26 25.05 16.59
CA TRP A 458 -8.84 23.73 16.76
C TRP A 458 -8.25 23.04 17.99
N THR A 459 -9.12 22.46 18.81
CA THR A 459 -8.77 21.66 19.99
C THR A 459 -9.18 20.22 19.76
N LEU A 460 -8.22 19.30 19.79
CA LEU A 460 -8.52 17.87 19.66
C LEU A 460 -9.20 17.35 20.94
N ILE A 461 -10.23 16.55 20.75
CA ILE A 461 -10.93 15.77 21.77
C ILE A 461 -10.65 14.30 21.47
N GLU A 462 -10.19 13.57 22.48
CA GLU A 462 -9.94 12.12 22.43
C GLU A 462 -11.11 11.41 23.12
N PRO A 463 -12.14 10.99 22.37
CA PRO A 463 -13.37 10.46 22.96
C PRO A 463 -13.24 9.01 23.39
N THR A 464 -14.25 8.54 24.12
CA THR A 464 -14.42 7.12 24.44
C THR A 464 -15.66 6.58 23.73
N GLY A 465 -15.55 5.37 23.18
CA GLY A 465 -16.68 4.64 22.59
C GLY A 465 -16.96 4.90 21.10
N LEU A 466 -16.04 5.54 20.37
CA LEU A 466 -16.10 5.67 18.90
C LEU A 466 -15.02 4.81 18.22
N PRO A 467 -15.26 4.35 16.97
CA PRO A 467 -14.24 3.71 16.14
C PRO A 467 -13.34 4.78 15.50
N LEU A 468 -12.38 5.31 16.27
CA LEU A 468 -11.59 6.49 15.88
C LEU A 468 -10.56 6.27 14.77
N GLU A 469 -10.20 5.02 14.52
CA GLU A 469 -9.27 4.63 13.47
C GLU A 469 -9.97 4.10 12.21
N ASP A 470 -11.28 4.29 12.11
CA ASP A 470 -12.06 3.97 10.92
C ASP A 470 -11.96 5.10 9.89
N TYR A 471 -12.37 4.82 8.66
CA TYR A 471 -12.35 5.76 7.54
C TYR A 471 -13.69 6.49 7.38
N ALA A 472 -13.67 7.63 6.67
CA ALA A 472 -14.83 8.40 6.22
C ALA A 472 -15.92 8.57 7.30
N PRO A 473 -15.62 9.24 8.42
CA PRO A 473 -16.62 9.50 9.44
C PRO A 473 -17.65 10.51 8.96
N THR A 474 -18.94 10.25 9.22
CA THR A 474 -20.03 11.21 9.04
C THR A 474 -20.73 11.51 10.36
N VAL A 475 -21.18 12.75 10.51
CA VAL A 475 -21.95 13.22 11.66
C VAL A 475 -23.14 14.04 11.20
N VAL A 476 -24.29 13.83 11.85
CA VAL A 476 -25.50 14.64 11.65
C VAL A 476 -26.10 15.03 12.99
N GLU A 477 -26.64 16.24 13.09
CA GLU A 477 -27.45 16.66 14.24
C GLU A 477 -28.91 16.27 14.03
N ILE A 478 -29.51 15.58 15.00
CA ILE A 478 -30.96 15.35 15.06
C ILE A 478 -31.46 15.76 16.45
N ASN A 479 -32.32 16.78 16.51
CA ASN A 479 -32.97 17.26 17.74
C ASN A 479 -32.00 17.52 18.91
N GLY A 480 -30.92 18.30 18.67
CA GLY A 480 -29.94 18.63 19.69
C GLY A 480 -29.06 17.46 20.14
N THR A 481 -28.94 16.41 19.32
CA THR A 481 -28.10 15.23 19.56
C THR A 481 -27.29 14.94 18.30
N LEU A 482 -25.98 14.77 18.42
CA LEU A 482 -25.12 14.36 17.32
C LEU A 482 -25.16 12.85 17.15
N TYR A 483 -25.20 12.39 15.90
CA TYR A 483 -25.15 10.98 15.52
C TYR A 483 -23.97 10.75 14.59
N PHE A 484 -23.14 9.75 14.90
CA PHE A 484 -21.89 9.42 14.22
C PHE A 484 -21.95 8.00 13.65
N THR A 485 -21.41 7.82 12.45
CA THR A 485 -21.04 6.51 11.87
C THR A 485 -19.82 6.69 10.95
N ALA A 486 -19.19 5.60 10.55
CA ALA A 486 -17.97 5.58 9.73
C ALA A 486 -17.93 4.31 8.85
N PHE A 487 -16.98 4.26 7.92
CA PHE A 487 -16.84 3.26 6.85
C PHE A 487 -17.12 1.82 7.28
N SER A 488 -16.40 1.28 8.27
CA SER A 488 -16.55 -0.11 8.73
C SER A 488 -17.34 -0.27 10.03
N SER A 489 -17.93 0.82 10.52
CA SER A 489 -18.48 0.84 11.88
C SER A 489 -19.69 -0.06 12.09
N ALA A 490 -20.50 -0.28 11.03
CA ALA A 490 -21.79 -1.01 11.04
C ALA A 490 -22.70 -0.64 12.24
N ALA A 491 -22.59 0.61 12.70
CA ALA A 491 -23.24 1.08 13.92
C ALA A 491 -23.37 2.61 13.90
N VAL A 492 -24.37 3.10 14.62
CA VAL A 492 -24.55 4.53 14.89
C VAL A 492 -24.33 4.80 16.36
N PHE A 493 -23.62 5.89 16.65
CA PHE A 493 -23.28 6.37 17.98
C PHE A 493 -23.89 7.74 18.19
N SER A 494 -24.15 8.14 19.44
CA SER A 494 -24.68 9.47 19.73
C SER A 494 -24.06 10.14 20.93
N THR A 495 -24.13 11.47 20.94
CA THR A 495 -23.82 12.31 22.10
C THR A 495 -24.62 13.61 22.10
N ARG A 496 -24.85 14.15 23.30
CA ARG A 496 -25.32 15.54 23.52
C ARG A 496 -24.25 16.43 24.12
N ASP A 497 -23.12 15.86 24.51
CA ASP A 497 -21.99 16.55 25.12
C ASP A 497 -20.71 16.14 24.38
N PRO A 498 -20.52 16.64 23.15
CA PRO A 498 -19.30 16.35 22.39
C PRO A 498 -18.05 16.94 23.05
N LEU A 499 -18.14 18.02 23.85
CA LEU A 499 -16.98 18.50 24.65
C LEU A 499 -16.53 17.45 25.67
N GLY A 500 -17.47 16.76 26.31
CA GLY A 500 -17.19 15.70 27.28
C GLY A 500 -16.61 14.41 26.67
N GLY A 501 -16.59 14.27 25.34
CA GLY A 501 -15.95 13.14 24.66
C GLY A 501 -16.64 11.78 24.85
N LYS A 502 -17.87 11.74 25.38
CA LYS A 502 -18.59 10.49 25.67
C LYS A 502 -19.62 10.20 24.59
N TRP A 503 -19.45 9.07 23.93
CA TRP A 503 -20.36 8.59 22.89
C TRP A 503 -21.00 7.27 23.29
N THR A 504 -22.26 7.08 22.89
CA THR A 504 -23.03 5.87 23.19
C THR A 504 -23.54 5.25 21.91
N LYS A 505 -23.24 3.97 21.67
CA LYS A 505 -23.83 3.20 20.58
C LYS A 505 -25.35 3.13 20.74
N VAL A 506 -26.11 3.57 19.75
CA VAL A 506 -27.58 3.62 19.80
C VAL A 506 -28.24 2.48 19.03
N ALA A 507 -27.64 2.04 17.93
CA ALA A 507 -28.15 0.94 17.10
C ALA A 507 -27.02 0.30 16.27
N ASN A 508 -27.31 -0.89 15.71
CA ASN A 508 -26.53 -1.45 14.61
C ASN A 508 -27.10 -0.90 13.29
N LEU A 509 -26.23 -0.73 12.30
CA LEU A 509 -26.62 -0.37 10.94
C LEU A 509 -26.28 -1.52 9.98
N SER A 510 -26.81 -1.44 8.77
CA SER A 510 -26.18 -2.11 7.62
C SER A 510 -24.76 -1.59 7.43
N GLN A 511 -23.95 -2.35 6.69
CA GLN A 511 -22.63 -1.91 6.27
C GLN A 511 -22.76 -0.83 5.17
N TYR A 512 -22.14 0.34 5.39
CA TYR A 512 -22.13 1.47 4.48
C TYR A 512 -20.68 1.96 4.31
N TYR A 513 -20.11 1.76 3.13
CA TYR A 513 -18.80 2.29 2.76
C TYR A 513 -18.92 3.78 2.38
N ASP A 514 -18.05 4.64 2.91
CA ASP A 514 -18.16 6.11 2.79
C ASP A 514 -19.56 6.68 3.11
N PRO A 515 -20.08 6.44 4.32
CA PRO A 515 -21.41 6.91 4.67
C PRO A 515 -21.44 8.43 4.79
N ALA A 516 -22.52 9.05 4.31
CA ALA A 516 -22.90 10.43 4.62
C ALA A 516 -24.35 10.49 5.08
N LEU A 517 -24.54 10.87 6.35
CA LEU A 517 -25.85 11.04 6.97
C LEU A 517 -26.42 12.41 6.64
N PHE A 518 -27.69 12.43 6.21
CA PHE A 518 -28.40 13.66 5.88
C PHE A 518 -29.77 13.67 6.56
N LEU A 519 -30.05 14.74 7.31
CA LEU A 519 -31.37 15.03 7.88
C LEU A 519 -32.08 16.05 7.00
N ASP A 520 -33.25 15.68 6.48
CA ASP A 520 -34.09 16.58 5.69
C ASP A 520 -35.05 17.40 6.57
N ASP A 521 -35.59 18.48 6.01
CA ASP A 521 -36.47 19.42 6.71
C ASP A 521 -37.80 18.79 7.16
N ASP A 522 -38.21 17.68 6.56
CA ASP A 522 -39.41 16.93 6.96
C ASP A 522 -39.16 15.93 8.10
N GLY A 523 -37.92 15.84 8.58
CA GLY A 523 -37.48 14.93 9.63
C GLY A 523 -37.03 13.56 9.13
N SER A 524 -37.08 13.29 7.82
CA SER A 524 -36.54 12.07 7.23
C SER A 524 -35.02 12.07 7.29
N VAL A 525 -34.44 10.91 7.61
CA VAL A 525 -32.99 10.71 7.65
C VAL A 525 -32.59 9.82 6.48
N TYR A 526 -31.52 10.19 5.79
CA TYR A 526 -30.96 9.44 4.66
C TYR A 526 -29.50 9.12 4.93
N VAL A 527 -29.02 8.05 4.29
CA VAL A 527 -27.60 7.73 4.20
C VAL A 527 -27.25 7.58 2.72
N ALA A 528 -26.31 8.39 2.25
CA ALA A 528 -25.60 8.15 1.00
C ALA A 528 -24.31 7.37 1.28
N PHE A 529 -23.91 6.49 0.38
CA PHE A 529 -22.76 5.61 0.58
C PHE A 529 -22.27 5.02 -0.74
N GLY A 530 -21.03 4.55 -0.80
CA GLY A 530 -20.45 3.86 -1.94
C GLY A 530 -19.01 4.31 -2.16
N CYS A 531 -18.15 3.35 -2.51
CA CYS A 531 -16.72 3.52 -2.70
C CYS A 531 -16.29 2.44 -3.70
N SER A 532 -16.21 2.77 -5.00
CA SER A 532 -16.00 1.76 -6.04
C SER A 532 -15.50 2.35 -7.36
N ASN A 533 -14.73 1.58 -8.11
CA ASN A 533 -14.39 1.86 -9.52
C ASN A 533 -15.41 1.34 -10.54
N ASN A 534 -16.34 0.49 -10.11
CA ASN A 534 -17.19 -0.29 -11.00
C ASN A 534 -18.67 -0.18 -10.65
N ASP A 535 -19.01 0.28 -9.46
CA ASP A 535 -20.38 0.49 -9.02
C ASP A 535 -20.72 1.98 -8.82
N ALA A 536 -22.01 2.28 -8.71
CA ALA A 536 -22.48 3.60 -8.37
C ALA A 536 -22.38 3.84 -6.85
N THR A 537 -22.38 5.10 -6.45
CA THR A 537 -22.83 5.47 -5.11
C THR A 537 -24.33 5.25 -5.00
N HIS A 538 -24.79 5.03 -3.78
CA HIS A 538 -26.16 4.67 -3.45
C HIS A 538 -26.71 5.58 -2.36
N MET A 539 -28.03 5.60 -2.24
CA MET A 539 -28.72 6.28 -1.14
C MET A 539 -29.99 5.56 -0.74
N VAL A 540 -30.29 5.59 0.56
CA VAL A 540 -31.51 5.01 1.15
C VAL A 540 -31.99 5.83 2.34
N GLN A 541 -33.28 5.78 2.63
CA GLN A 541 -33.85 6.38 3.83
C GLN A 541 -33.63 5.45 5.04
N LEU A 542 -33.39 6.04 6.22
CA LEU A 542 -33.32 5.37 7.51
C LEU A 542 -34.49 5.81 8.40
N ASP A 543 -34.97 4.91 9.25
CA ASP A 543 -35.93 5.23 10.31
C ASP A 543 -35.28 5.14 11.71
N PRO A 544 -34.81 6.28 12.27
CA PRO A 544 -34.26 6.32 13.63
C PRO A 544 -35.22 5.85 14.72
N SER A 545 -36.53 5.96 14.51
CA SER A 545 -37.56 5.53 15.47
C SER A 545 -37.79 4.02 15.45
N ALA A 546 -37.54 3.38 14.31
CA ALA A 546 -37.53 1.94 14.13
C ALA A 546 -36.11 1.33 14.19
N GLY A 547 -35.25 1.89 15.05
CA GLY A 547 -33.92 1.34 15.31
C GLY A 547 -32.93 1.51 14.16
N TRP A 548 -33.07 2.58 13.37
CA TRP A 548 -32.21 2.92 12.24
C TRP A 548 -32.24 1.91 11.09
N THR A 549 -33.41 1.35 10.81
CA THR A 549 -33.63 0.40 9.72
C THR A 549 -33.84 1.10 8.38
N GLU A 550 -33.44 0.44 7.28
CA GLU A 550 -33.64 0.94 5.91
C GLU A 550 -35.14 0.98 5.55
N VAL A 551 -35.56 2.07 4.90
CA VAL A 551 -36.90 2.28 4.38
C VAL A 551 -36.84 2.37 2.86
N GLY A 552 -37.40 1.37 2.17
CA GLY A 552 -37.42 1.30 0.71
C GLY A 552 -36.19 0.59 0.12
N GLU A 553 -35.98 0.79 -1.18
CA GLU A 553 -34.84 0.21 -1.92
C GLU A 553 -33.66 1.20 -1.95
N ARG A 554 -32.44 0.65 -2.00
CA ARG A 554 -31.21 1.42 -2.21
C ARG A 554 -31.18 1.92 -3.66
N LEU A 555 -31.06 3.24 -3.85
CA LEU A 555 -31.08 3.86 -5.18
C LEU A 555 -29.66 4.23 -5.59
N ALA A 556 -29.23 3.79 -6.77
CA ALA A 556 -27.99 4.24 -7.38
C ALA A 556 -28.08 5.72 -7.79
N VAL A 557 -27.05 6.51 -7.49
CA VAL A 557 -27.05 7.97 -7.67
C VAL A 557 -25.94 8.46 -8.60
N ALA A 558 -24.66 8.29 -8.24
CA ALA A 558 -23.53 8.77 -9.03
C ALA A 558 -22.67 7.61 -9.54
N ARG A 559 -22.22 7.70 -10.79
CA ARG A 559 -21.30 6.75 -11.42
C ARG A 559 -20.30 7.52 -12.27
N GLY A 560 -19.04 7.11 -12.21
CA GLY A 560 -17.96 7.76 -12.93
C GLY A 560 -18.04 7.49 -14.43
N ASN A 561 -17.61 8.49 -15.21
CA ASN A 561 -17.55 8.47 -16.66
C ASN A 561 -16.37 9.33 -17.14
N GLY A 562 -15.15 8.88 -16.85
CA GLY A 562 -13.90 9.53 -17.30
C GLY A 562 -13.82 9.76 -18.81
N SER A 563 -14.52 8.95 -19.62
CA SER A 563 -14.58 9.12 -21.09
C SER A 563 -15.31 10.39 -21.54
N VAL A 564 -16.17 10.95 -20.68
CA VAL A 564 -16.89 12.21 -20.93
C VAL A 564 -16.36 13.33 -20.05
N HIS A 565 -16.03 13.01 -18.79
CA HIS A 565 -15.59 13.97 -17.78
C HIS A 565 -14.10 13.79 -17.51
N GLY A 566 -13.25 14.61 -18.14
CA GLY A 566 -11.79 14.49 -18.03
C GLY A 566 -11.27 14.49 -16.59
N TRP A 567 -11.86 15.30 -15.71
CA TRP A 567 -11.48 15.36 -14.28
C TRP A 567 -11.73 14.04 -13.53
N GLU A 568 -12.61 13.17 -14.04
CA GLU A 568 -12.83 11.81 -13.52
C GLU A 568 -11.87 10.80 -14.16
N THR A 569 -10.82 11.23 -14.88
CA THR A 569 -9.78 10.31 -15.38
C THR A 569 -8.68 10.19 -14.33
N PRO A 570 -8.29 8.98 -13.87
CA PRO A 570 -7.20 8.81 -12.91
C PRO A 570 -5.86 9.41 -13.37
N GLY A 571 -4.96 9.65 -12.42
CA GLY A 571 -3.64 10.27 -12.66
C GLY A 571 -3.51 11.67 -12.04
N ASP A 572 -2.30 12.07 -11.66
CA ASP A 572 -2.05 13.37 -11.02
C ASP A 572 -2.46 14.56 -11.90
N GLU A 573 -2.39 14.38 -13.22
CA GLU A 573 -2.75 15.35 -14.25
C GLU A 573 -3.94 14.87 -15.10
N ASN A 574 -4.71 13.89 -14.60
CA ASN A 574 -5.81 13.20 -15.30
C ASN A 574 -5.39 12.51 -16.62
N GLU A 575 -4.27 11.79 -16.61
CA GLU A 575 -3.60 11.24 -17.80
C GLU A 575 -3.79 9.73 -18.05
N LEU A 576 -4.35 8.97 -17.10
CA LEU A 576 -4.46 7.51 -17.18
C LEU A 576 -5.75 7.05 -17.90
N ASP A 577 -5.84 7.39 -19.19
CA ASP A 577 -6.98 7.09 -20.03
C ASP A 577 -7.36 5.59 -20.07
N GLY A 578 -8.66 5.31 -20.07
CA GLY A 578 -9.20 3.95 -20.08
C GLY A 578 -9.23 3.27 -18.71
N THR A 579 -8.65 3.88 -17.67
CA THR A 579 -8.75 3.42 -16.28
C THR A 579 -10.08 3.90 -15.67
N PRO A 580 -10.94 3.00 -15.14
CA PRO A 580 -12.16 3.42 -14.47
C PRO A 580 -11.87 4.27 -13.23
N PRO A 581 -12.53 5.44 -13.05
CA PRO A 581 -12.40 6.20 -11.81
C PRO A 581 -13.01 5.46 -10.64
N TRP A 582 -12.32 5.54 -9.51
CA TRP A 582 -12.88 5.29 -8.20
C TRP A 582 -13.78 6.45 -7.79
N ILE A 583 -15.07 6.16 -7.64
CA ILE A 583 -16.08 7.12 -7.20
C ILE A 583 -16.49 6.79 -5.78
N GLU A 584 -16.42 7.80 -4.92
CA GLU A 584 -16.62 7.63 -3.48
C GLU A 584 -17.09 8.93 -2.79
N GLY A 585 -16.93 9.05 -1.47
CA GLY A 585 -17.03 10.33 -0.75
C GLY A 585 -18.35 11.07 -0.94
N SER A 586 -19.47 10.33 -0.86
CA SER A 586 -20.79 10.92 -1.09
C SER A 586 -21.10 11.99 -0.06
N TRP A 587 -21.71 13.11 -0.47
CA TRP A 587 -22.21 14.13 0.47
C TRP A 587 -23.50 14.78 -0.04
N ILE A 588 -24.40 15.20 0.85
CA ILE A 588 -25.68 15.78 0.46
C ILE A 588 -25.84 17.16 1.07
N THR A 589 -26.15 18.15 0.22
CA THR A 589 -26.51 19.51 0.63
C THR A 589 -27.88 19.87 0.09
N LYS A 590 -28.73 20.53 0.88
CA LYS A 590 -30.03 21.04 0.43
C LYS A 590 -30.04 22.56 0.39
N TRP A 591 -30.47 23.15 -0.72
CA TRP A 591 -30.55 24.61 -0.89
C TRP A 591 -31.70 25.10 -1.78
N PRO A 592 -32.42 26.18 -1.37
CA PRO A 592 -32.45 26.71 -0.02
C PRO A 592 -33.00 25.66 0.97
N ARG A 593 -32.69 25.80 2.26
CA ARG A 593 -33.36 25.00 3.30
C ARG A 593 -34.85 25.36 3.34
N GLY A 594 -35.71 24.39 3.64
CA GLY A 594 -37.16 24.51 3.63
C GLY A 594 -37.83 23.90 2.39
N GLN A 595 -39.15 24.10 2.29
CA GLN A 595 -39.94 23.56 1.19
C GLN A 595 -39.54 24.16 -0.16
N GLY A 596 -39.37 23.31 -1.17
CA GLY A 596 -38.98 23.70 -2.53
C GLY A 596 -37.47 23.87 -2.74
N GLY A 597 -36.64 23.48 -1.77
CA GLY A 597 -35.20 23.38 -1.93
C GLY A 597 -34.76 22.27 -2.90
N LYS A 598 -33.66 22.48 -3.61
CA LYS A 598 -32.99 21.46 -4.43
C LYS A 598 -31.99 20.67 -3.59
N TYR A 599 -31.75 19.44 -3.97
CA TYR A 599 -30.80 18.53 -3.35
C TYR A 599 -29.56 18.40 -4.23
N TYR A 600 -28.39 18.60 -3.65
CA TYR A 600 -27.09 18.55 -4.29
C TYR A 600 -26.33 17.35 -3.74
N PHE A 601 -26.23 16.31 -4.55
CA PHE A 601 -25.47 15.10 -4.25
C PHE A 601 -24.05 15.27 -4.79
N GLN A 602 -23.08 15.31 -3.90
CA GLN A 602 -21.66 15.42 -4.19
C GLN A 602 -21.03 14.03 -4.16
N TYR A 603 -20.00 13.81 -4.97
CA TYR A 603 -19.23 12.57 -5.00
C TYR A 603 -17.80 12.89 -5.40
N ALA A 604 -16.85 12.15 -4.85
CA ALA A 604 -15.43 12.34 -5.09
C ALA A 604 -14.91 11.44 -6.23
N GLY A 605 -13.87 11.91 -6.91
CA GLY A 605 -13.15 11.18 -7.96
C GLY A 605 -11.87 11.92 -8.39
N PRO A 606 -10.96 11.30 -9.16
CA PRO A 606 -11.04 9.94 -9.70
C PRO A 606 -10.45 8.85 -8.80
N SER A 607 -9.60 9.17 -7.83
CA SER A 607 -9.14 8.30 -6.73
C SER A 607 -8.35 9.14 -5.72
N THR A 608 -8.39 8.79 -4.44
CA THR A 608 -7.85 9.60 -3.33
C THR A 608 -6.32 9.78 -3.33
N GLN A 609 -5.57 8.97 -4.09
CA GLN A 609 -4.11 9.06 -4.16
C GLN A 609 -3.57 10.16 -5.10
N TYR A 610 -4.40 10.70 -6.01
CA TYR A 610 -3.95 11.63 -7.05
C TYR A 610 -4.20 13.10 -6.70
N LYS A 611 -3.31 14.00 -7.13
CA LYS A 611 -3.47 15.46 -6.99
C LYS A 611 -4.77 16.00 -7.59
N SER A 612 -5.28 15.34 -8.62
CA SER A 612 -6.50 15.71 -9.33
C SER A 612 -7.79 15.40 -8.54
N TYR A 613 -7.69 14.85 -7.33
CA TYR A 613 -8.85 14.44 -6.54
C TYR A 613 -9.77 15.64 -6.24
N GLY A 614 -11.04 15.52 -6.60
CA GLY A 614 -12.05 16.57 -6.51
C GLY A 614 -13.47 16.03 -6.45
N ASP A 615 -14.45 16.92 -6.33
CA ASP A 615 -15.86 16.53 -6.19
C ASP A 615 -16.73 16.98 -7.37
N GLY A 616 -17.48 16.01 -7.87
CA GLY A 616 -18.62 16.17 -8.77
C GLY A 616 -19.87 16.57 -8.00
N VAL A 617 -20.89 17.05 -8.71
CA VAL A 617 -22.20 17.34 -8.13
C VAL A 617 -23.33 17.04 -9.10
N LEU A 618 -24.37 16.41 -8.56
CA LEU A 618 -25.65 16.15 -9.21
C LEU A 618 -26.76 16.86 -8.45
N VAL A 619 -27.82 17.27 -9.14
CA VAL A 619 -28.93 18.05 -8.60
C VAL A 619 -30.26 17.34 -8.81
N SER A 620 -31.15 17.41 -7.81
CA SER A 620 -32.51 16.85 -7.83
C SER A 620 -33.52 17.76 -7.13
N ASP A 621 -34.81 17.58 -7.46
CA ASP A 621 -35.96 18.14 -6.74
C ASP A 621 -36.35 17.35 -5.49
N HIS A 622 -35.82 16.13 -5.34
CA HIS A 622 -36.15 15.21 -4.26
C HIS A 622 -34.87 14.58 -3.68
N ALA A 623 -34.87 14.30 -2.38
CA ALA A 623 -33.75 13.68 -1.70
C ALA A 623 -33.31 12.39 -2.40
N LEU A 624 -34.24 11.51 -2.77
CA LEU A 624 -33.95 10.22 -3.43
C LEU A 624 -33.81 10.30 -4.97
N GLY A 625 -33.71 11.49 -5.55
CA GLY A 625 -33.59 11.66 -7.00
C GLY A 625 -34.92 11.69 -7.75
N PRO A 626 -34.90 11.58 -9.10
CA PRO A 626 -33.72 11.34 -9.93
C PRO A 626 -32.76 12.53 -9.95
N TYR A 627 -31.46 12.23 -9.97
CA TYR A 627 -30.38 13.22 -10.01
C TYR A 627 -29.91 13.48 -11.44
N THR A 628 -29.58 14.73 -11.73
CA THR A 628 -28.99 15.17 -13.01
C THR A 628 -27.71 15.95 -12.76
N ARG A 629 -26.69 15.76 -13.60
CA ARG A 629 -25.41 16.47 -13.46
C ARG A 629 -25.60 17.98 -13.47
N ASP A 630 -24.97 18.67 -12.52
CA ASP A 630 -24.91 20.13 -12.55
C ASP A 630 -24.02 20.63 -13.70
N ALA A 631 -24.42 21.72 -14.33
CA ALA A 631 -23.68 22.28 -15.47
C ALA A 631 -22.27 22.75 -15.09
N ASP A 632 -22.03 23.14 -13.83
CA ASP A 632 -20.75 23.61 -13.32
C ASP A 632 -19.92 22.50 -12.68
N SER A 633 -20.34 21.23 -12.76
CA SER A 633 -19.58 20.13 -12.16
C SER A 633 -18.31 19.79 -12.96
N PRO A 634 -17.15 19.51 -12.33
CA PRO A 634 -16.93 19.36 -10.88
C PRO A 634 -17.03 20.69 -10.15
N PHE A 635 -17.62 20.73 -8.96
CA PHE A 635 -17.72 21.99 -8.22
C PHE A 635 -16.48 22.28 -7.38
N ALA A 636 -15.75 21.24 -6.95
CA ALA A 636 -14.50 21.31 -6.23
C ALA A 636 -13.39 20.61 -7.03
N HIS A 637 -12.35 21.35 -7.40
CA HIS A 637 -11.22 20.83 -8.15
C HIS A 637 -10.00 21.75 -7.96
N LYS A 638 -8.92 21.22 -7.36
CA LYS A 638 -7.66 21.92 -7.10
C LYS A 638 -6.45 21.01 -7.42
N PRO A 639 -6.12 20.81 -8.70
CA PRO A 639 -5.10 19.83 -9.11
C PRO A 639 -3.64 20.29 -8.90
N ASN A 640 -3.39 21.60 -8.73
CA ASN A 640 -2.04 22.16 -8.60
C ASN A 640 -1.96 23.23 -7.51
N GLY A 641 -0.74 23.73 -7.28
CA GLY A 641 -0.39 24.66 -6.22
C GLY A 641 0.56 24.03 -5.22
N PHE A 642 0.82 24.74 -4.13
CA PHE A 642 1.60 24.20 -3.02
C PHE A 642 0.95 22.93 -2.48
N ALA A 643 -0.37 22.94 -2.28
CA ALA A 643 -1.12 21.78 -1.80
C ALA A 643 -2.30 21.47 -2.73
N ALA A 644 -2.36 20.26 -3.29
CA ALA A 644 -3.38 19.85 -4.27
C ALA A 644 -4.39 18.85 -3.68
N GLY A 645 -5.52 18.68 -4.34
CA GLY A 645 -6.64 17.85 -3.89
C GLY A 645 -7.70 18.66 -3.12
N ALA A 646 -8.95 18.41 -3.46
CA ALA A 646 -10.13 18.98 -2.81
C ALA A 646 -11.35 18.03 -2.96
N GLY A 647 -11.10 16.72 -2.99
CA GLY A 647 -12.14 15.70 -3.09
C GLY A 647 -12.46 15.06 -1.75
N HIS A 648 -13.61 14.41 -1.62
CA HIS A 648 -14.10 13.68 -0.44
C HIS A 648 -14.06 14.53 0.83
N GLY A 649 -15.23 15.04 1.22
CA GLY A 649 -15.42 15.71 2.49
C GLY A 649 -16.83 16.24 2.66
N SER A 650 -16.97 17.43 3.25
CA SER A 650 -18.26 17.98 3.64
C SER A 650 -18.43 19.44 3.24
N THR A 651 -19.56 19.71 2.61
CA THR A 651 -20.04 21.07 2.36
C THR A 651 -20.98 21.49 3.48
N PHE A 652 -20.66 22.59 4.17
CA PHE A 652 -21.43 23.07 5.32
C PHE A 652 -21.58 24.60 5.30
N GLN A 653 -22.58 25.07 6.05
CA GLN A 653 -22.81 26.50 6.28
C GLN A 653 -22.29 26.86 7.68
N ASP A 654 -21.50 27.92 7.79
CA ASP A 654 -20.94 28.38 9.05
C ASP A 654 -21.94 29.18 9.91
N VAL A 655 -21.51 29.61 11.11
CA VAL A 655 -22.38 30.32 12.06
C VAL A 655 -22.86 31.68 11.56
N ASP A 656 -22.18 32.27 10.58
CA ASP A 656 -22.51 33.56 9.96
C ASP A 656 -23.29 33.38 8.65
N GLY A 657 -23.61 32.14 8.26
CA GLY A 657 -24.37 31.82 7.06
C GLY A 657 -23.55 31.71 5.77
N ARG A 658 -22.21 31.71 5.85
CA ARG A 658 -21.33 31.52 4.67
C ARG A 658 -21.11 30.04 4.41
N TRP A 659 -20.82 29.70 3.16
CA TRP A 659 -20.65 28.31 2.73
C TRP A 659 -19.18 27.93 2.60
N TRP A 660 -18.89 26.70 2.99
CA TRP A 660 -17.56 26.12 3.02
C TRP A 660 -17.60 24.71 2.45
N HIS A 661 -16.51 24.33 1.81
CA HIS A 661 -16.21 22.96 1.47
C HIS A 661 -14.92 22.53 2.19
N ALA A 662 -15.04 21.55 3.08
CA ALA A 662 -13.89 20.85 3.63
C ALA A 662 -13.60 19.64 2.74
N GLY A 663 -12.37 19.49 2.27
CA GLY A 663 -11.99 18.41 1.35
C GLY A 663 -10.61 17.84 1.68
N THR A 664 -10.30 16.69 1.09
CA THR A 664 -9.03 15.99 1.25
C THR A 664 -7.98 16.55 0.29
N THR A 665 -6.85 16.95 0.86
CA THR A 665 -5.64 17.39 0.16
C THR A 665 -4.62 16.25 0.14
N THR A 666 -4.08 15.94 -1.04
CA THR A 666 -3.21 14.80 -1.30
C THR A 666 -1.75 15.20 -1.28
N ILE A 667 -0.92 14.48 -0.52
CA ILE A 667 0.56 14.57 -0.62
C ILE A 667 1.06 13.35 -1.38
N SER A 668 0.69 12.15 -0.95
CA SER A 668 0.90 10.89 -1.67
C SER A 668 2.35 10.61 -2.12
N VAL A 669 3.36 11.04 -1.36
CA VAL A 669 4.78 10.80 -1.73
C VAL A 669 5.36 9.61 -0.99
N ARG A 670 5.26 9.59 0.34
CA ARG A 670 5.77 8.46 1.14
C ARG A 670 4.84 7.25 1.04
N HIS A 671 3.57 7.54 0.87
CA HIS A 671 2.51 6.55 0.79
C HIS A 671 1.30 7.14 0.09
N LYS A 672 0.55 6.32 -0.67
CA LYS A 672 -0.64 6.72 -1.42
C LYS A 672 -1.78 7.38 -0.61
N PHE A 673 -1.74 7.25 0.72
CA PHE A 673 -2.74 7.83 1.65
C PHE A 673 -2.18 8.95 2.54
N GLU A 674 -0.98 9.47 2.26
CA GLU A 674 -0.48 10.66 2.95
C GLU A 674 -1.32 11.90 2.59
N ARG A 675 -2.11 12.39 3.56
CA ARG A 675 -3.23 13.33 3.31
C ARG A 675 -3.35 14.42 4.37
N ARG A 676 -3.94 15.56 3.99
CA ARG A 676 -4.28 16.71 4.84
C ARG A 676 -5.71 17.18 4.55
N ILE A 677 -6.19 18.13 5.35
CA ILE A 677 -7.52 18.72 5.19
C ILE A 677 -7.37 20.14 4.63
N GLY A 678 -8.08 20.41 3.55
CA GLY A 678 -8.29 21.76 3.00
C GLY A 678 -9.67 22.30 3.39
N LEU A 679 -9.75 23.61 3.62
CA LEU A 679 -11.01 24.31 3.88
C LEU A 679 -11.16 25.47 2.88
N PHE A 680 -12.13 25.36 1.99
CA PHE A 680 -12.29 26.24 0.84
C PHE A 680 -13.61 27.01 0.91
N PRO A 681 -13.61 28.32 0.66
CA PRO A 681 -14.84 29.10 0.60
C PRO A 681 -15.67 28.68 -0.61
N MET A 682 -16.99 28.69 -0.43
CA MET A 682 -17.95 28.29 -1.44
C MET A 682 -18.94 29.40 -1.76
N GLU A 683 -19.33 29.49 -3.03
CA GLU A 683 -20.37 30.36 -3.51
C GLU A 683 -21.57 29.57 -4.04
N LEU A 684 -22.76 30.10 -3.75
CA LEU A 684 -24.04 29.64 -4.28
C LEU A 684 -24.54 30.66 -5.29
N ARG A 685 -24.51 30.30 -6.57
CA ARG A 685 -25.02 31.16 -7.63
C ARG A 685 -26.48 30.83 -7.92
N PRO A 686 -27.42 31.80 -7.88
CA PRO A 686 -28.80 31.55 -8.30
C PRO A 686 -28.86 31.00 -9.73
N GLY A 687 -29.70 29.97 -9.95
CA GLY A 687 -29.88 29.38 -11.27
C GLY A 687 -30.39 30.37 -12.31
N GLN A 688 -30.04 30.14 -13.57
CA GLN A 688 -30.55 30.95 -14.69
C GLN A 688 -32.05 30.70 -14.89
N GLY A 689 -32.86 31.76 -14.75
CA GLY A 689 -34.32 31.73 -14.96
C GLY A 689 -35.15 31.34 -13.72
N PRO A 690 -36.49 31.49 -13.78
CA PRO A 690 -37.37 31.14 -12.67
C PRO A 690 -37.34 29.65 -12.35
N GLY A 691 -36.92 29.27 -11.14
CA GLY A 691 -36.87 27.86 -10.70
C GLY A 691 -35.59 27.09 -11.10
N GLY A 692 -34.60 27.78 -11.67
CA GLY A 692 -33.28 27.18 -11.92
C GLY A 692 -32.58 26.81 -10.61
N ALA A 693 -31.96 25.63 -10.56
CA ALA A 693 -31.14 25.23 -9.42
C ALA A 693 -29.93 26.16 -9.28
N ALA A 694 -29.54 26.43 -8.03
CA ALA A 694 -28.35 27.22 -7.78
C ALA A 694 -27.10 26.40 -8.13
N ALA A 695 -26.10 27.00 -8.76
CA ALA A 695 -24.84 26.31 -8.98
C ALA A 695 -23.96 26.40 -7.73
N LEU A 696 -23.44 25.26 -7.29
CA LEU A 696 -22.40 25.16 -6.26
C LEU A 696 -21.05 25.43 -6.92
N ARG A 697 -20.23 26.31 -6.34
CA ARG A 697 -18.85 26.54 -6.79
C ARG A 697 -17.90 26.70 -5.61
N MET A 698 -16.83 25.92 -5.60
CA MET A 698 -15.71 26.12 -4.68
C MET A 698 -14.73 27.13 -5.26
N ASN A 699 -14.31 28.11 -4.47
CA ASN A 699 -13.21 28.98 -4.84
C ASN A 699 -11.88 28.36 -4.37
N GLY A 700 -11.23 27.63 -5.28
CA GLY A 700 -9.89 27.07 -5.06
C GLY A 700 -8.74 27.99 -5.50
N THR A 701 -9.06 29.17 -6.04
CA THR A 701 -8.04 30.10 -6.56
C THR A 701 -7.19 30.60 -5.40
N LEU A 702 -5.87 30.32 -5.44
CA LEU A 702 -4.96 30.61 -4.33
C LEU A 702 -5.43 30.01 -2.98
N GLY A 703 -6.14 28.88 -3.00
CA GLY A 703 -6.68 28.24 -1.79
C GLY A 703 -5.62 27.76 -0.79
N ASP A 704 -4.35 27.79 -1.16
CA ASP A 704 -3.18 27.52 -0.31
C ASP A 704 -2.41 28.80 0.08
N TYR A 705 -2.91 29.99 -0.24
CA TYR A 705 -2.37 31.28 0.22
C TYR A 705 -3.17 31.77 1.43
N PRO A 706 -2.57 32.64 2.27
CA PRO A 706 -3.28 33.25 3.38
C PRO A 706 -4.54 33.99 2.92
N MET A 707 -5.59 33.88 3.72
CA MET A 707 -6.85 34.58 3.52
C MET A 707 -7.00 35.65 4.61
N SER A 708 -7.29 36.89 4.21
CA SER A 708 -7.49 38.02 5.13
C SER A 708 -8.84 37.96 5.84
N SER A 709 -9.80 37.29 5.21
CA SER A 709 -11.04 36.92 5.86
C SER A 709 -11.60 35.65 5.26
N ILE A 710 -12.54 35.11 6.00
CA ILE A 710 -13.27 33.89 5.73
C ILE A 710 -14.22 34.05 4.52
N ASP A 711 -14.30 35.23 3.90
CA ASP A 711 -14.98 35.45 2.61
C ASP A 711 -14.12 35.02 1.41
N GLY A 712 -12.92 34.47 1.65
CA GLY A 712 -11.99 34.07 0.60
C GLY A 712 -11.17 35.22 0.03
N SER A 713 -11.22 36.42 0.64
CA SER A 713 -10.33 37.51 0.26
C SER A 713 -8.90 37.22 0.71
N HIS A 714 -7.94 37.60 -0.14
CA HIS A 714 -6.53 37.50 0.16
C HIS A 714 -5.99 38.85 0.67
N PRO A 715 -5.03 38.84 1.60
CA PRO A 715 -4.34 40.05 1.99
C PRO A 715 -3.56 40.65 0.81
N PRO A 716 -3.22 41.95 0.86
CA PRO A 716 -2.53 42.62 -0.25
C PRO A 716 -1.05 42.23 -0.40
N TRP A 717 -0.55 41.31 0.43
CA TRP A 717 0.83 40.85 0.46
C TRP A 717 0.96 39.45 -0.13
N MET A 718 2.11 39.16 -0.73
CA MET A 718 2.34 37.98 -1.56
C MET A 718 3.48 37.11 -1.01
N LEU A 719 3.66 35.94 -1.62
CA LEU A 719 4.79 35.06 -1.34
C LEU A 719 6.11 35.74 -1.78
N LEU A 720 7.03 35.87 -0.83
CA LEU A 720 8.35 36.47 -1.00
C LEU A 720 9.46 35.43 -1.15
N SER A 721 9.25 34.18 -0.72
CA SER A 721 10.30 33.16 -0.69
C SER A 721 10.45 32.34 -1.96
N TYR A 722 9.51 32.41 -2.90
CA TYR A 722 9.51 31.58 -4.11
C TYR A 722 10.83 31.65 -4.88
N LEU A 723 11.50 30.49 -5.01
CA LEU A 723 12.80 30.30 -5.67
C LEU A 723 13.89 31.31 -5.24
N LYS A 724 13.77 31.88 -4.03
CA LYS A 724 14.80 32.74 -3.47
C LYS A 724 16.05 31.92 -3.13
N PRO A 725 17.25 32.52 -3.17
CA PRO A 725 18.47 31.82 -2.78
C PRO A 725 18.36 31.23 -1.38
N THR A 726 18.61 29.93 -1.28
CA THR A 726 18.60 29.17 -0.02
C THR A 726 19.96 28.58 0.29
N THR A 727 20.29 28.52 1.57
CA THR A 727 21.47 27.82 2.10
C THR A 727 21.06 27.03 3.33
N ALA A 728 21.78 25.96 3.63
CA ALA A 728 21.52 25.12 4.79
C ALA A 728 22.82 24.69 5.47
N SER A 729 22.72 24.27 6.72
CA SER A 729 23.85 23.71 7.49
C SER A 729 24.39 22.42 6.88
N SER A 730 23.51 21.63 6.27
CA SER A 730 23.78 20.30 5.72
C SER A 730 22.67 19.95 4.73
N THR A 731 22.88 18.92 3.92
CA THR A 731 21.86 18.35 3.05
C THR A 731 21.98 16.84 3.11
N TYR A 732 20.85 16.14 3.19
CA TYR A 732 20.80 14.69 3.14
C TYR A 732 21.23 14.20 1.76
N GLU A 733 22.29 13.41 1.73
CA GLU A 733 22.68 12.66 0.55
C GLU A 733 22.26 11.20 0.78
N PRO A 734 21.30 10.68 0.00
CA PRO A 734 20.95 9.26 0.10
C PRO A 734 22.21 8.43 -0.21
N PRO A 735 22.42 7.30 0.47
CA PRO A 735 23.55 6.42 0.17
C PRO A 735 23.54 6.05 -1.32
N PRO A 736 24.72 5.96 -1.97
CA PRO A 736 24.81 5.63 -3.38
C PRO A 736 24.08 4.31 -3.64
N PHE A 737 23.26 4.30 -4.69
CA PHE A 737 22.54 3.13 -5.13
C PHE A 737 23.58 2.10 -5.62
N ASN A 738 23.96 1.15 -4.76
CA ASN A 738 24.85 0.06 -5.13
C ASN A 738 24.03 -1.03 -5.82
N GLY A 739 24.07 -1.05 -7.15
CA GLY A 739 23.65 -2.21 -7.95
C GLY A 739 22.45 -1.95 -8.85
N SER A 740 22.73 -1.78 -10.13
CA SER A 740 21.78 -2.11 -11.20
C SER A 740 21.44 -3.59 -11.10
N THR A 741 20.19 -3.93 -10.85
CA THR A 741 19.70 -5.30 -11.10
C THR A 741 19.45 -5.46 -12.60
N ALA A 742 19.39 -6.71 -13.09
CA ALA A 742 19.10 -7.01 -14.50
C ALA A 742 17.75 -6.45 -15.01
N HIS A 743 16.88 -6.00 -14.09
CA HIS A 743 15.62 -5.32 -14.37
C HIS A 743 15.83 -4.00 -15.16
N ASP A 744 16.89 -3.25 -14.87
CA ASP A 744 17.11 -1.93 -15.48
C ASP A 744 17.61 -2.01 -16.92
N ARG A 745 18.34 -3.08 -17.31
CA ARG A 745 18.82 -3.26 -18.69
C ARG A 745 17.72 -3.68 -19.67
N ALA A 746 16.60 -4.22 -19.19
CA ALA A 746 15.46 -4.57 -20.04
C ALA A 746 14.62 -3.34 -20.45
N CYS A 747 14.69 -2.24 -19.69
CA CYS A 747 13.99 -0.99 -19.99
C CYS A 747 14.74 -0.10 -20.98
N GLU A 748 16.09 -0.15 -21.03
CA GLU A 748 16.88 0.60 -22.02
C GLU A 748 16.72 0.09 -23.46
N ALA A 749 16.32 -1.17 -23.66
CA ALA A 749 16.22 -1.76 -24.99
C ALA A 749 14.91 -1.49 -25.76
N ARG A 750 13.96 -0.70 -25.22
CA ARG A 750 12.65 -0.42 -25.87
C ARG A 750 12.43 1.02 -26.31
N VAL A 751 13.43 1.90 -26.23
CA VAL A 751 13.30 3.31 -26.62
C VAL A 751 13.46 3.54 -28.14
N ASP A 752 13.95 2.56 -28.90
CA ASP A 752 14.13 2.71 -30.36
C ASP A 752 13.35 1.67 -31.18
N ALA A 753 12.04 1.87 -31.35
CA ALA A 753 11.31 1.32 -32.51
C ALA A 753 9.99 2.08 -32.80
N PRO A 754 9.69 2.48 -34.05
CA PRO A 754 8.45 3.16 -34.41
C PRO A 754 7.23 2.22 -34.33
N SER A 755 6.12 2.70 -33.77
CA SER A 755 4.87 1.95 -33.66
C SER A 755 4.14 1.81 -35.01
N THR A 756 3.90 0.57 -35.45
CA THR A 756 2.89 0.27 -36.45
C THR A 756 2.07 -0.97 -36.07
N LEU A 757 0.74 -0.79 -36.03
CA LEU A 757 -0.35 -1.79 -36.24
C LEU A 757 -0.50 -2.86 -35.12
N ARG A 758 -1.68 -3.34 -34.72
CA ARG A 758 -3.02 -3.33 -35.32
C ARG A 758 -4.05 -3.77 -34.26
N ALA A 759 -5.25 -3.20 -34.30
CA ALA A 759 -6.42 -3.64 -33.56
C ALA A 759 -6.97 -5.00 -34.06
N THR A 760 -7.47 -5.85 -33.16
CA THR A 760 -8.56 -6.79 -33.42
C THR A 760 -9.42 -7.07 -32.17
N ASN A 761 -10.65 -6.54 -32.22
CA ASN A 761 -11.96 -7.07 -31.80
C ASN A 761 -12.16 -7.92 -30.52
N ALA A 762 -12.77 -7.26 -29.52
CA ALA A 762 -14.05 -7.56 -28.84
C ALA A 762 -14.67 -8.98 -28.87
N SER A 763 -15.04 -9.48 -27.68
CA SER A 763 -16.42 -9.68 -27.18
C SER A 763 -16.62 -10.96 -26.34
N ALA A 764 -17.12 -10.82 -25.10
CA ALA A 764 -18.25 -11.57 -24.53
C ALA A 764 -18.42 -11.27 -23.02
N PHE A 765 -19.66 -10.94 -22.64
CA PHE A 765 -20.13 -10.63 -21.28
C PHE A 765 -20.25 -11.88 -20.37
N GLY A 766 -20.11 -11.68 -19.06
CA GLY A 766 -20.58 -12.60 -18.01
C GLY A 766 -20.36 -12.01 -16.61
N THR A 767 -21.44 -11.53 -15.99
CA THR A 767 -21.53 -10.94 -14.65
C THR A 767 -21.52 -11.99 -13.54
N ASP A 768 -20.78 -11.78 -12.45
CA ASP A 768 -21.23 -12.13 -11.09
C ASP A 768 -20.46 -11.35 -10.02
N HIS A 769 -21.21 -10.89 -9.02
CA HIS A 769 -20.83 -9.98 -7.94
C HIS A 769 -20.27 -10.72 -6.70
N ASP A 770 -19.55 -9.94 -5.88
CA ASP A 770 -19.25 -10.12 -4.46
C ASP A 770 -17.94 -10.84 -4.04
N ALA A 771 -17.26 -10.17 -3.09
CA ALA A 771 -16.05 -10.54 -2.35
C ALA A 771 -14.68 -10.25 -3.01
N GLN A 772 -14.49 -9.03 -3.52
CA GLN A 772 -13.17 -8.42 -3.77
C GLN A 772 -13.23 -6.96 -3.35
N HIS A 773 -13.05 -6.66 -2.06
CA HIS A 773 -13.13 -5.27 -1.58
C HIS A 773 -11.87 -4.72 -0.92
N ASP A 774 -10.76 -5.48 -0.86
CA ASP A 774 -9.47 -4.94 -0.35
C ASP A 774 -8.19 -5.50 -1.01
N ALA A 775 -8.24 -6.58 -1.80
CA ALA A 775 -7.01 -7.27 -2.24
C ALA A 775 -6.58 -7.02 -3.70
N GLN A 776 -7.31 -6.19 -4.46
CA GLN A 776 -7.05 -5.97 -5.90
C GLN A 776 -6.30 -4.68 -6.24
N TYR A 777 -5.95 -3.87 -5.23
CA TYR A 777 -5.50 -2.49 -5.42
C TYR A 777 -4.00 -2.24 -5.23
N ASP A 778 -3.21 -3.28 -4.98
CA ASP A 778 -1.76 -3.13 -4.83
C ASP A 778 -1.03 -3.30 -6.18
N ALA A 779 -1.42 -4.31 -6.99
CA ALA A 779 -0.70 -4.67 -8.22
C ALA A 779 -0.87 -3.75 -9.46
N ARG A 780 -1.60 -2.62 -9.38
CA ARG A 780 -1.79 -1.71 -10.56
C ARG A 780 -1.72 -0.22 -10.25
N ALA A 781 -1.50 0.18 -9.00
CA ALA A 781 -1.42 1.58 -8.59
C ALA A 781 0.01 2.05 -8.30
N THR A 782 1.02 1.22 -8.59
CA THR A 782 2.45 1.56 -8.49
C THR A 782 2.98 2.32 -9.70
N ASP A 783 2.15 2.60 -10.72
CA ASP A 783 2.52 3.47 -11.84
C ASP A 783 2.32 4.96 -11.47
N CYS A 784 2.91 5.38 -10.35
CA CYS A 784 3.48 6.72 -10.29
C CYS A 784 4.56 6.72 -11.36
N SER A 785 4.31 7.39 -12.49
CA SER A 785 5.25 7.56 -13.61
C SER A 785 6.70 7.33 -13.19
N PRO A 786 7.43 6.36 -13.78
CA PRO A 786 8.86 6.23 -13.56
C PRO A 786 9.52 7.41 -14.28
N THR A 787 9.47 8.58 -13.65
CA THR A 787 10.57 9.52 -13.78
C THR A 787 11.77 8.71 -13.35
N LEU A 788 12.68 8.47 -14.31
CA LEU A 788 14.04 8.00 -14.12
C LEU A 788 14.50 8.13 -12.67
N ALA A 789 15.23 7.13 -12.18
CA ALA A 789 16.10 7.21 -10.99
C ALA A 789 17.14 8.36 -11.12
N LEU A 790 16.66 9.59 -11.16
CA LEU A 790 17.32 10.80 -10.73
C LEU A 790 17.38 10.68 -9.22
N ALA A 791 18.57 10.75 -8.66
CA ALA A 791 18.75 10.89 -7.22
C ALA A 791 17.73 11.92 -6.70
N VAL A 792 16.87 11.53 -5.76
CA VAL A 792 15.87 12.43 -5.18
C VAL A 792 16.62 13.65 -4.66
N ASP A 793 16.32 14.81 -5.24
CA ASP A 793 17.00 16.06 -4.93
C ASP A 793 16.44 16.61 -3.61
N TYR A 794 17.24 16.56 -2.55
CA TYR A 794 16.90 17.13 -1.24
C TYR A 794 17.53 18.50 -1.01
N SER A 795 17.92 19.22 -2.07
CA SER A 795 18.59 20.51 -1.95
C SER A 795 17.73 21.58 -1.26
N PRO A 796 18.34 22.61 -0.63
CA PRO A 796 17.62 23.68 0.05
C PRO A 796 16.59 24.41 -0.81
N MET A 797 16.69 24.34 -2.14
CA MET A 797 15.74 24.97 -3.06
C MET A 797 14.34 24.32 -2.99
N ARG A 798 14.26 23.04 -2.63
CA ARG A 798 13.01 22.29 -2.50
C ARG A 798 12.12 22.72 -1.34
N ALA A 799 12.62 23.54 -0.42
CA ALA A 799 11.78 24.14 0.60
C ALA A 799 11.02 25.39 0.10
N VAL A 800 11.34 25.90 -1.10
CA VAL A 800 10.83 27.18 -1.62
C VAL A 800 10.38 27.12 -3.08
N ASP A 801 10.13 25.93 -3.62
CA ASP A 801 9.69 25.71 -5.00
C ASP A 801 8.16 25.68 -5.19
N GLU A 802 7.40 25.89 -4.10
CA GLU A 802 5.93 25.85 -4.08
C GLU A 802 5.33 24.48 -4.47
N ASP A 803 6.01 23.39 -4.12
CA ASP A 803 5.47 22.02 -4.21
C ASP A 803 5.63 21.28 -2.87
N LEU A 804 4.51 20.96 -2.20
CA LEU A 804 4.49 20.23 -0.92
C LEU A 804 5.04 18.80 -1.04
N ARG A 805 5.10 18.25 -2.26
CA ARG A 805 5.57 16.89 -2.55
C ARG A 805 7.08 16.80 -2.76
N THR A 806 7.78 17.94 -2.77
CA THR A 806 9.24 18.02 -2.72
C THR A 806 9.67 18.63 -1.39
N TRP A 807 10.88 18.31 -0.92
CA TRP A 807 11.40 18.89 0.33
C TRP A 807 12.90 18.94 0.39
N TRP A 808 13.40 19.91 1.16
CA TRP A 808 14.76 19.88 1.66
C TRP A 808 14.84 18.98 2.88
N SER A 809 15.96 18.26 3.03
CA SER A 809 16.30 17.55 4.27
C SER A 809 17.74 17.84 4.67
N ALA A 810 17.96 18.13 5.96
CA ALA A 810 19.28 18.13 6.57
C ALA A 810 19.87 16.72 6.60
N ALA A 811 21.19 16.61 6.77
CA ALA A 811 21.88 15.32 6.85
C ALA A 811 21.47 14.49 8.07
N SER A 812 20.95 15.12 9.13
CA SER A 812 20.47 14.44 10.33
C SER A 812 19.20 15.11 10.91
N GLY A 813 18.82 14.73 12.13
CA GLY A 813 17.83 15.42 12.96
C GLY A 813 18.45 16.18 14.15
N ALA A 814 19.76 16.45 14.11
CA ALA A 814 20.49 16.97 15.26
C ALA A 814 20.07 18.42 15.58
N PRO A 815 19.96 18.79 16.88
CA PRO A 815 19.72 20.17 17.27
C PRO A 815 20.81 21.11 16.71
N GLY A 816 20.39 22.23 16.15
CA GLY A 816 21.29 23.25 15.57
C GLY A 816 21.41 23.20 14.04
N GLU A 817 20.90 22.16 13.36
CA GLU A 817 20.78 22.18 11.90
C GLU A 817 19.77 23.24 11.45
N TRP A 818 20.04 23.91 10.33
CA TRP A 818 19.29 25.08 9.90
C TRP A 818 19.18 25.20 8.38
N ILE A 819 18.14 25.90 7.92
CA ILE A 819 17.97 26.38 6.54
C ILE A 819 17.65 27.88 6.56
N SER A 820 18.20 28.62 5.61
CA SER A 820 18.08 30.07 5.49
C SER A 820 17.68 30.48 4.07
N ILE A 821 16.86 31.52 3.98
CA ILE A 821 16.45 32.19 2.75
C ILE A 821 17.07 33.60 2.72
N ASP A 822 17.62 34.03 1.59
CA ASP A 822 17.90 35.45 1.31
C ASP A 822 16.80 36.03 0.42
N LEU A 823 16.00 36.95 0.96
CA LEU A 823 14.89 37.59 0.24
C LEU A 823 15.38 38.57 -0.85
N GLY A 824 16.69 38.84 -0.90
CA GLY A 824 17.37 39.67 -1.90
C GLY A 824 17.42 41.15 -1.53
N ALA A 825 16.46 41.64 -0.76
CA ALA A 825 16.42 42.99 -0.22
C ALA A 825 15.70 43.02 1.14
N PRO A 826 15.87 44.08 1.96
CA PRO A 826 15.00 44.31 3.11
C PRO A 826 13.55 44.49 2.66
N VAL A 827 12.68 43.58 3.06
CA VAL A 827 11.24 43.53 2.72
C VAL A 827 10.40 43.45 3.98
N MET A 828 9.14 43.87 3.90
CA MET A 828 8.23 43.83 5.06
C MET A 828 7.55 42.46 5.12
N VAL A 829 7.94 41.62 6.08
CA VAL A 829 7.35 40.30 6.29
C VAL A 829 6.12 40.43 7.19
N HIS A 830 5.03 39.80 6.76
CA HIS A 830 3.72 39.78 7.43
C HIS A 830 3.39 38.41 8.03
N ALA A 831 3.79 37.32 7.39
CA ALA A 831 3.54 35.97 7.88
C ALA A 831 4.63 34.99 7.44
N ILE A 832 4.80 33.91 8.20
CA ILE A 832 5.69 32.80 7.86
C ILE A 832 4.93 31.50 8.06
N GLN A 833 5.06 30.57 7.11
CA GLN A 833 4.53 29.22 7.17
C GLN A 833 5.66 28.21 7.03
N LEU A 834 5.67 27.21 7.91
CA LEU A 834 6.62 26.10 7.89
C LEU A 834 5.87 24.78 7.73
N ASN A 835 6.26 23.99 6.74
CA ASN A 835 5.71 22.67 6.46
C ASN A 835 6.84 21.64 6.58
N PHE A 836 6.73 20.73 7.53
CA PHE A 836 7.72 19.68 7.77
C PHE A 836 7.42 18.45 6.89
N ALA A 837 8.47 17.82 6.36
CA ALA A 837 8.37 16.70 5.43
C ALA A 837 8.62 15.31 6.06
N GLU A 838 8.98 15.27 7.35
CA GLU A 838 9.13 14.05 8.17
C GLU A 838 10.10 12.99 7.62
N GLN A 839 11.20 13.40 6.96
CA GLN A 839 12.21 12.48 6.41
C GLN A 839 12.68 11.42 7.38
N ASN A 840 12.59 10.14 6.97
CA ASN A 840 12.95 8.96 7.78
C ASN A 840 12.26 8.89 9.15
N SER A 841 11.09 9.52 9.31
CA SER A 841 10.30 9.40 10.54
C SER A 841 9.77 7.98 10.72
N SER A 842 9.58 7.59 11.97
CA SER A 842 8.83 6.40 12.38
C SER A 842 7.45 6.75 12.97
N ALA A 843 7.03 8.03 12.93
CA ALA A 843 5.77 8.49 13.48
C ALA A 843 4.54 7.95 12.73
N LEU A 844 3.60 7.33 13.45
CA LEU A 844 2.27 7.06 12.94
C LEU A 844 1.26 7.97 13.65
N GLY A 845 0.49 8.73 12.89
CA GLY A 845 -0.54 9.62 13.43
C GLY A 845 0.02 10.76 14.31
N LYS A 846 -0.71 11.08 15.39
CA LYS A 846 -0.40 12.21 16.29
C LYS A 846 0.79 11.89 17.21
N LEU A 847 1.65 12.88 17.41
CA LEU A 847 2.75 12.76 18.37
C LEU A 847 2.41 13.37 19.74
N PRO A 848 2.92 12.79 20.84
CA PRO A 848 2.81 13.40 22.14
C PRO A 848 3.57 14.75 22.16
N PRO A 849 3.12 15.76 22.92
CA PRO A 849 3.81 17.05 23.00
C PRO A 849 5.30 16.94 23.39
N SER A 850 5.67 15.90 24.13
CA SER A 850 7.05 15.61 24.51
C SER A 850 7.98 15.29 23.34
N ASP A 851 7.42 14.85 22.21
CA ASP A 851 8.15 14.48 20.99
C ASP A 851 7.75 15.35 19.79
N ALA A 852 7.00 16.43 20.00
CA ALA A 852 6.64 17.37 18.93
C ALA A 852 7.89 18.11 18.39
N CYS A 853 7.82 18.55 17.13
CA CYS A 853 8.91 19.31 16.51
C CYS A 853 9.20 20.61 17.28
N ARG A 854 10.49 20.89 17.54
CA ARG A 854 10.95 22.10 18.21
C ARG A 854 11.94 22.82 17.33
N TYR A 855 11.74 24.12 17.18
CA TYR A 855 12.54 24.95 16.31
C TYR A 855 12.46 26.41 16.76
N TYR A 856 13.24 27.28 16.13
CA TYR A 856 13.09 28.72 16.26
C TYR A 856 13.45 29.41 14.94
N VAL A 857 12.82 30.56 14.69
CA VAL A 857 13.10 31.39 13.52
C VAL A 857 13.91 32.61 13.92
N GLU A 858 14.93 32.91 13.13
CA GLU A 858 15.78 34.09 13.26
C GLU A 858 15.80 34.87 11.95
N TYR A 859 16.09 36.16 12.03
CA TYR A 859 16.19 37.02 10.85
C TYR A 859 17.24 38.11 11.00
N THR A 860 17.66 38.66 9.87
CA THR A 860 18.45 39.89 9.79
C THR A 860 17.62 41.00 9.15
N THR A 861 17.90 42.26 9.49
CA THR A 861 17.22 43.42 8.89
C THR A 861 17.88 43.89 7.60
N GLY A 862 19.17 43.56 7.38
CA GLY A 862 19.91 43.91 6.17
C GLY A 862 20.26 45.40 6.10
N SER A 863 21.52 45.78 6.33
CA SER A 863 22.00 47.11 5.90
C SER A 863 22.25 47.13 4.38
N GLU A 864 21.95 48.26 3.71
CA GLU A 864 22.22 48.44 2.27
C GLU A 864 23.71 48.16 1.97
N GLY A 865 24.00 47.07 1.23
CA GLY A 865 25.34 46.79 0.68
C GLY A 865 26.13 45.61 1.29
N GLY A 866 25.60 44.86 2.26
CA GLY A 866 26.29 43.67 2.80
C GLY A 866 26.35 42.50 1.80
N LYS A 867 27.56 42.07 1.42
CA LYS A 867 27.82 40.86 0.63
C LYS A 867 27.63 39.60 1.48
N VAL A 868 27.14 38.55 0.83
CA VAL A 868 26.93 37.20 1.39
C VAL A 868 28.27 36.45 1.48
N GLY A 869 28.56 35.80 2.63
CA GLY A 869 29.41 34.61 2.66
C GLY A 869 30.80 34.66 3.30
N GLU A 870 31.25 35.74 3.96
CA GLU A 870 32.52 35.71 4.71
C GLU A 870 32.29 36.12 6.17
N GLU A 871 32.86 35.36 7.12
CA GLU A 871 33.13 35.86 8.47
C GLU A 871 34.03 37.10 8.35
N SER A 872 33.43 38.29 8.28
CA SER A 872 34.17 39.53 8.23
C SER A 872 34.90 39.71 9.55
N LYS A 873 36.22 39.52 9.55
CA LYS A 873 37.09 40.05 10.59
C LYS A 873 37.05 41.57 10.54
N GLY A 874 36.09 42.14 11.26
CA GLY A 874 36.01 43.58 11.57
C GLY A 874 35.19 44.41 10.60
N GLY A 875 33.88 44.49 10.83
CA GLY A 875 32.99 45.47 10.21
C GLY A 875 31.53 45.04 10.30
N ALA A 876 30.78 45.59 11.27
CA ALA A 876 29.34 45.45 11.53
C ALA A 876 28.61 44.30 10.79
N THR A 877 28.59 43.11 11.39
CA THR A 877 27.70 42.02 10.98
C THR A 877 26.28 42.35 11.39
N ASP A 878 25.31 42.25 10.48
CA ASP A 878 23.89 42.28 10.84
C ASP A 878 23.63 41.16 11.87
N GLU A 879 23.21 41.54 13.08
CA GLU A 879 22.92 40.62 14.17
C GLU A 879 21.67 39.77 13.84
N TRP A 880 21.75 38.46 14.08
CA TRP A 880 20.59 37.58 13.97
C TRP A 880 19.65 37.82 15.15
N LEU A 881 18.41 38.19 14.86
CA LEU A 881 17.37 38.42 15.85
C LEU A 881 16.42 37.23 15.87
N VAL A 882 16.18 36.64 17.04
CA VAL A 882 15.15 35.61 17.22
C VAL A 882 13.78 36.26 17.07
N LEU A 883 12.93 35.69 16.23
CA LEU A 883 11.53 36.10 16.06
C LEU A 883 10.67 35.47 17.16
N PRO A 884 10.21 36.24 18.17
CA PRO A 884 9.56 35.66 19.35
C PRO A 884 8.26 34.89 19.02
N ALA A 885 7.58 35.27 17.93
CA ALA A 885 6.35 34.63 17.48
C ALA A 885 6.55 33.17 17.01
N LEU A 886 7.78 32.81 16.63
CA LEU A 886 8.17 31.50 16.10
C LEU A 886 9.34 30.90 16.89
N ASP A 887 9.44 31.18 18.20
CA ASP A 887 10.36 30.49 19.10
C ASP A 887 9.64 29.33 19.81
N ARG A 888 9.87 28.09 19.34
CA ARG A 888 9.26 26.85 19.83
C ARG A 888 10.26 25.96 20.59
N ARG A 889 11.34 26.52 21.14
CA ARG A 889 12.37 25.72 21.84
C ARG A 889 11.90 25.13 23.17
N ALA A 890 11.02 25.83 23.89
CA ALA A 890 10.60 25.45 25.24
C ALA A 890 9.53 24.34 25.22
N PRO A 891 9.75 23.15 25.82
CA PRO A 891 8.83 22.00 25.73
C PRO A 891 7.39 22.27 26.15
N ALA A 892 7.16 23.17 27.11
CA ALA A 892 5.82 23.51 27.62
C ALA A 892 4.98 24.35 26.63
N VAL A 893 5.58 24.84 25.55
CA VAL A 893 4.96 25.74 24.56
C VAL A 893 4.63 25.01 23.25
N VAL A 894 5.05 23.74 23.12
CA VAL A 894 5.08 23.03 21.83
C VAL A 894 3.81 22.23 21.64
N ARG A 895 2.99 22.66 20.68
CA ARG A 895 1.94 21.84 20.05
C ARG A 895 2.58 21.07 18.90
N ASP A 896 2.12 19.84 18.68
CA ASP A 896 2.41 19.11 17.44
C ASP A 896 1.77 19.86 16.26
N ALA A 897 2.58 20.62 15.52
CA ALA A 897 2.15 21.52 14.45
C ALA A 897 3.06 21.32 13.22
N PRO A 898 2.86 20.25 12.42
CA PRO A 898 3.66 19.98 11.23
C PRO A 898 3.48 21.01 10.10
N HIS A 899 2.48 21.89 10.22
CA HIS A 899 2.16 22.98 9.30
C HIS A 899 1.94 24.29 10.09
N ASP A 900 3.00 24.81 10.72
CA ASP A 900 2.89 26.01 11.59
C ASP A 900 2.84 27.28 10.73
N TYR A 901 1.67 27.92 10.70
CA TYR A 901 1.43 29.21 10.07
C TYR A 901 1.31 30.28 11.16
N VAL A 902 2.12 31.34 11.06
CA VAL A 902 2.09 32.47 11.99
C VAL A 902 2.04 33.79 11.22
N GLU A 903 0.92 34.49 11.37
CA GLU A 903 0.80 35.90 11.01
C GLU A 903 1.37 36.77 12.14
N LEU A 904 2.25 37.70 11.78
CA LEU A 904 2.91 38.58 12.73
C LEU A 904 1.96 39.68 13.18
N SER A 905 1.87 39.88 14.50
CA SER A 905 1.06 40.96 15.08
C SER A 905 1.52 42.36 14.66
N GLN A 906 2.79 42.49 14.23
CA GLN A 906 3.36 43.66 13.58
C GLN A 906 4.26 43.21 12.42
N PRO A 907 4.09 43.75 11.21
CA PRO A 907 4.99 43.48 10.09
C PRO A 907 6.42 43.85 10.47
N THR A 908 7.38 43.00 10.09
CA THR A 908 8.78 43.16 10.48
C THR A 908 9.65 43.21 9.24
N THR A 909 10.59 44.16 9.18
CA THR A 909 11.54 44.24 8.06
C THR A 909 12.58 43.14 8.19
N MET A 910 12.70 42.31 7.15
CA MET A 910 13.63 41.19 7.12
C MET A 910 14.35 41.15 5.77
N ARG A 911 15.61 40.70 5.76
CA ARG A 911 16.36 40.37 4.55
C ARG A 911 16.69 38.89 4.48
N GLN A 912 17.34 38.35 5.51
CA GLN A 912 17.56 36.91 5.64
C GLN A 912 16.67 36.35 6.73
N VAL A 913 16.13 35.15 6.50
CA VAL A 913 15.26 34.44 7.44
C VAL A 913 15.77 33.01 7.55
N ARG A 914 15.99 32.53 8.78
CA ARG A 914 16.57 31.21 9.07
C ARG A 914 15.67 30.45 10.04
N VAL A 915 15.43 29.18 9.76
CA VAL A 915 14.79 28.24 10.69
C VAL A 915 15.86 27.29 11.20
N THR A 916 15.95 27.17 12.53
CA THR A 916 16.92 26.29 13.19
C THR A 916 16.20 25.23 14.00
N SER A 917 16.56 23.96 13.78
CA SER A 917 16.05 22.82 14.53
C SER A 917 16.54 22.82 15.98
N ALA A 918 15.65 22.47 16.89
CA ALA A 918 15.97 22.14 18.28
C ALA A 918 15.61 20.69 18.63
N HIS A 919 14.62 20.09 17.94
CA HIS A 919 14.24 18.69 18.06
C HIS A 919 13.42 18.24 16.86
N THR A 920 13.74 17.06 16.32
CA THR A 920 12.94 16.38 15.30
C THR A 920 12.19 15.19 15.90
N PRO A 921 10.90 15.04 15.57
CA PRO A 921 10.07 13.96 16.11
C PRO A 921 10.47 12.58 15.61
N ALA A 922 10.23 11.54 16.40
CA ALA A 922 10.22 10.13 15.97
C ALA A 922 11.41 9.68 15.10
N GLY A 923 12.62 10.18 15.41
CA GLY A 923 13.85 9.86 14.69
C GLY A 923 13.99 10.50 13.30
N ALA A 924 13.07 11.41 12.93
CA ALA A 924 13.09 12.07 11.63
C ALA A 924 14.31 12.98 11.46
N LEU A 925 14.72 13.18 10.21
CA LEU A 925 15.66 14.23 9.83
C LEU A 925 14.94 15.59 9.82
N PHE A 926 15.71 16.66 10.05
CA PHE A 926 15.15 18.01 9.99
C PHE A 926 14.90 18.38 8.54
N SER A 927 13.63 18.43 8.16
CA SER A 927 13.21 18.53 6.76
C SER A 927 12.00 19.46 6.62
N LEU A 928 11.99 20.25 5.55
CA LEU A 928 10.91 21.19 5.22
C LEU A 928 10.51 21.02 3.76
N SER A 929 9.22 20.73 3.54
CA SER A 929 8.56 20.80 2.22
C SER A 929 8.06 22.20 1.89
N GLY A 930 8.02 23.10 2.89
CA GLY A 930 7.66 24.50 2.67
C GLY A 930 8.27 25.42 3.72
N PHE A 931 9.00 26.42 3.26
CA PHE A 931 9.48 27.56 4.03
C PHE A 931 8.97 28.84 3.35
N ARG A 932 7.69 29.14 3.61
CA ARG A 932 6.94 30.19 2.90
C ARG A 932 6.97 31.47 3.71
N VAL A 933 7.51 32.54 3.13
CA VAL A 933 7.58 33.87 3.74
C VAL A 933 6.66 34.80 2.96
N PHE A 934 5.69 35.42 3.61
CA PHE A 934 4.71 36.30 2.99
C PHE A 934 4.90 37.75 3.42
N GLY A 935 4.74 38.68 2.50
CA GLY A 935 4.90 40.10 2.80
C GLY A 935 4.86 41.04 1.59
N LEU A 936 5.43 42.22 1.78
CA LEU A 936 5.48 43.28 0.78
C LEU A 936 6.94 43.62 0.45
N ASN A 937 7.26 43.56 -0.84
CA ASN A 937 8.44 44.22 -1.36
C ASN A 937 8.06 45.59 -1.96
N PRO A 938 8.29 46.72 -1.25
CA PRO A 938 7.91 48.04 -1.74
C PRO A 938 8.68 48.50 -2.99
N ALA A 939 9.79 47.83 -3.33
CA ALA A 939 10.56 48.11 -4.54
C ALA A 939 10.02 47.36 -5.77
N ALA A 940 9.21 46.32 -5.58
CA ALA A 940 8.67 45.49 -6.65
C ALA A 940 7.37 46.09 -7.20
N GLN A 941 7.08 45.83 -8.47
CA GLN A 941 5.84 46.23 -9.14
C GLN A 941 5.06 44.98 -9.58
N PRO A 942 3.71 45.01 -9.54
CA PRO A 942 2.89 43.93 -10.08
C PRO A 942 3.24 43.66 -11.55
N PRO A 943 3.14 42.40 -12.02
CA PRO A 943 3.47 42.06 -13.40
C PRO A 943 2.47 42.72 -14.37
N PRO A 944 2.83 42.96 -15.64
CA PRO A 944 1.85 43.38 -16.63
C PRO A 944 0.81 42.26 -16.89
N PRO A 945 -0.39 42.59 -17.42
CA PRO A 945 -1.35 41.58 -17.84
C PRO A 945 -0.74 40.63 -18.88
N VAL A 946 -1.09 39.34 -18.79
CA VAL A 946 -0.65 38.32 -19.75
C VAL A 946 -1.17 38.66 -21.15
N ALA A 947 -0.31 38.49 -22.16
CA ALA A 947 -0.62 38.73 -23.57
C ALA A 947 -0.48 37.45 -24.39
N GLY A 948 -1.23 37.38 -25.50
CA GLY A 948 -1.13 36.28 -26.46
C GLY A 948 -1.66 34.97 -25.92
N LEU A 949 -2.67 35.01 -25.03
CA LEU A 949 -3.35 33.79 -24.57
C LEU A 949 -3.95 33.06 -25.76
N ALA A 950 -3.57 31.80 -25.92
CA ALA A 950 -4.10 30.87 -26.90
C ALA A 950 -4.53 29.58 -26.18
N VAL A 951 -5.70 29.08 -26.56
CA VAL A 951 -6.25 27.81 -26.06
C VAL A 951 -6.60 26.95 -27.25
N GLU A 952 -6.02 25.75 -27.32
CA GLU A 952 -6.27 24.78 -28.37
C GLU A 952 -6.80 23.49 -27.75
N ARG A 953 -8.09 23.21 -27.98
CA ARG A 953 -8.69 21.90 -27.68
C ARG A 953 -8.00 20.83 -28.52
N ALA A 954 -7.61 19.72 -27.89
CA ALA A 954 -7.03 18.60 -28.63
C ALA A 954 -8.07 17.98 -29.57
N HIS A 955 -7.67 17.68 -30.81
CA HIS A 955 -8.58 17.15 -31.83
C HIS A 955 -8.94 15.67 -31.60
N ASP A 956 -8.02 14.92 -31.03
CA ASP A 956 -8.13 13.50 -30.70
C ASP A 956 -8.83 13.25 -29.36
N ASP A 957 -8.75 14.20 -28.42
CA ASP A 957 -9.44 14.12 -27.14
C ASP A 957 -10.01 15.48 -26.69
N ALA A 958 -11.34 15.62 -26.82
CA ALA A 958 -12.09 16.79 -26.41
C ALA A 958 -12.19 16.97 -24.88
N ARG A 959 -11.46 16.20 -24.07
CA ARG A 959 -11.25 16.46 -22.63
C ARG A 959 -9.98 17.27 -22.36
N GLN A 960 -9.16 17.48 -23.39
CA GLN A 960 -7.86 18.11 -23.27
C GLN A 960 -7.80 19.49 -23.94
N ALA A 961 -7.01 20.40 -23.38
CA ALA A 961 -6.66 21.67 -23.98
C ALA A 961 -5.20 22.04 -23.67
N ASN A 962 -4.47 22.51 -24.67
CA ASN A 962 -3.21 23.20 -24.46
C ASN A 962 -3.50 24.70 -24.28
N VAL A 963 -3.16 25.24 -23.12
CA VAL A 963 -3.26 26.67 -22.82
C VAL A 963 -1.84 27.25 -22.86
N SER A 964 -1.63 28.34 -23.59
CA SER A 964 -0.30 28.97 -23.71
C SER A 964 -0.39 30.49 -23.80
N TRP A 965 0.68 31.18 -23.43
CA TRP A 965 0.77 32.64 -23.46
C TRP A 965 2.21 33.10 -23.72
N LEU A 966 2.40 34.40 -23.97
CA LEU A 966 3.73 34.97 -24.18
C LEU A 966 4.47 35.17 -22.86
N ALA A 967 5.75 34.77 -22.85
CA ALA A 967 6.64 34.98 -21.72
C ALA A 967 6.87 36.48 -21.45
N PRO A 968 6.81 36.94 -20.18
CA PRO A 968 7.29 38.26 -19.80
C PRO A 968 8.83 38.32 -19.87
N PRO A 969 9.43 39.53 -19.84
CA PRO A 969 10.89 39.69 -19.91
C PRO A 969 11.69 39.05 -18.76
N ALA A 970 11.05 38.76 -17.64
CA ALA A 970 11.64 38.10 -16.48
C ALA A 970 10.66 37.06 -15.92
N PRO A 971 11.14 35.91 -15.39
CA PRO A 971 10.29 34.91 -14.75
C PRO A 971 9.45 35.51 -13.62
N LEU A 972 8.22 35.03 -13.49
CA LEU A 972 7.30 35.45 -12.43
C LEU A 972 7.32 34.44 -11.27
N SER A 973 6.52 34.68 -10.24
CA SER A 973 6.33 33.68 -9.18
C SER A 973 5.43 32.56 -9.66
N LEU A 974 4.26 32.89 -10.22
CA LEU A 974 3.35 31.90 -10.78
C LEU A 974 2.34 32.55 -11.73
N TYR A 975 1.68 31.70 -12.53
CA TYR A 975 0.48 32.04 -13.28
C TYR A 975 -0.73 31.30 -12.73
N LEU A 976 -1.91 31.94 -12.82
CA LEU A 976 -3.19 31.29 -12.53
C LEU A 976 -3.97 31.16 -13.83
N VAL A 977 -4.07 29.95 -14.36
CA VAL A 977 -4.95 29.65 -15.48
C VAL A 977 -6.34 29.37 -14.92
N ARG A 978 -7.22 30.38 -14.95
CA ARG A 978 -8.59 30.27 -14.46
C ARG A 978 -9.54 29.90 -15.59
N TYR A 979 -10.45 28.98 -15.31
CA TYR A 979 -11.42 28.50 -16.28
C TYR A 979 -12.78 28.19 -15.66
N GLY A 980 -13.78 28.03 -16.54
CA GLY A 980 -15.16 27.75 -16.13
C GLY A 980 -16.06 27.54 -17.33
N VAL A 981 -17.24 26.97 -17.09
CA VAL A 981 -18.20 26.63 -18.14
C VAL A 981 -18.78 27.89 -18.76
N ALA A 982 -18.69 28.00 -20.08
CA ALA A 982 -19.01 29.23 -20.81
C ALA A 982 -20.50 29.57 -20.80
N ALA A 983 -21.37 28.57 -20.62
CA ALA A 983 -22.81 28.74 -20.56
C ALA A 983 -23.29 29.39 -19.24
N THR A 984 -22.48 29.30 -18.18
CA THR A 984 -22.86 29.70 -16.81
C THR A 984 -22.01 30.85 -16.27
N ALA A 985 -20.80 31.07 -16.82
CA ALA A 985 -19.94 32.20 -16.49
C ALA A 985 -20.41 33.50 -17.18
N LEU A 986 -20.66 34.54 -16.39
CA LEU A 986 -21.06 35.90 -16.80
C LEU A 986 -19.86 36.81 -17.07
N GLY A 987 -18.63 36.35 -16.82
CA GLY A 987 -17.39 37.08 -17.04
C GLY A 987 -16.19 36.44 -16.35
N GLU A 988 -15.03 37.09 -16.43
CA GLU A 988 -13.77 36.61 -15.82
C GLU A 988 -13.84 36.48 -14.29
N ALA A 989 -14.69 37.26 -13.61
CA ALA A 989 -14.90 37.16 -12.16
C ALA A 989 -15.53 35.82 -11.74
N ASP A 990 -16.12 35.09 -12.69
CA ASP A 990 -16.86 33.85 -12.42
C ASP A 990 -16.04 32.58 -12.66
N LEU A 991 -14.76 32.71 -12.99
CA LEU A 991 -13.87 31.60 -13.30
C LEU A 991 -13.11 31.19 -12.02
N TYR A 992 -13.64 30.19 -11.32
CA TYR A 992 -13.17 29.75 -10.00
C TYR A 992 -12.28 28.49 -10.04
N HIS A 993 -12.38 27.67 -11.08
CA HIS A 993 -11.40 26.60 -11.27
C HIS A 993 -10.09 27.21 -11.74
N SER A 994 -8.98 26.73 -11.17
CA SER A 994 -7.67 27.27 -11.49
C SER A 994 -6.60 26.19 -11.49
N PHE A 995 -5.72 26.26 -12.49
CA PHE A 995 -4.41 25.62 -12.44
C PHE A 995 -3.37 26.68 -12.01
N GLN A 996 -2.63 26.38 -10.95
CA GLN A 996 -1.44 27.13 -10.57
C GLN A 996 -0.26 26.60 -11.38
N VAL A 997 0.39 27.48 -12.14
CA VAL A 997 1.48 27.13 -13.06
C VAL A 997 2.74 27.85 -12.63
N ASP A 998 3.86 27.13 -12.57
CA ASP A 998 5.18 27.68 -12.24
C ASP A 998 5.51 28.91 -13.10
N GLY A 999 6.07 29.96 -12.50
CA GLY A 999 6.33 31.23 -13.18
C GLY A 999 7.41 31.19 -14.26
N ARG A 1000 8.15 30.08 -14.38
CA ARG A 1000 9.11 29.78 -15.45
C ARG A 1000 8.41 29.15 -16.68
N GLU A 1001 7.23 28.59 -16.49
CA GLU A 1001 6.44 27.97 -17.56
C GLU A 1001 5.52 29.00 -18.22
N THR A 1002 5.17 28.76 -19.49
CA THR A 1002 4.28 29.63 -20.27
C THR A 1002 3.15 28.88 -20.97
N SER A 1003 2.97 27.62 -20.57
CA SER A 1003 1.89 26.78 -21.05
C SER A 1003 1.54 25.71 -20.03
N VAL A 1004 0.31 25.23 -20.10
CA VAL A 1004 -0.16 24.07 -19.33
C VAL A 1004 -1.08 23.22 -20.21
N ARG A 1005 -0.99 21.90 -20.06
CA ARG A 1005 -1.94 20.96 -20.67
C ARG A 1005 -2.99 20.60 -19.63
N ILE A 1006 -4.24 20.99 -19.86
CA ILE A 1006 -5.37 20.66 -19.00
C ILE A 1006 -6.06 19.43 -19.57
N ARG A 1007 -6.19 18.35 -18.81
CA ARG A 1007 -6.92 17.12 -19.19
C ARG A 1007 -8.25 16.94 -18.46
N ALA A 1008 -8.61 17.89 -17.61
CA ALA A 1008 -9.77 17.81 -16.72
C ALA A 1008 -11.12 18.24 -17.35
N LEU A 1009 -11.15 18.59 -18.64
CA LEU A 1009 -12.34 19.19 -19.26
C LEU A 1009 -13.37 18.13 -19.68
N SER A 1010 -14.62 18.52 -19.85
CA SER A 1010 -15.67 17.62 -20.32
C SER A 1010 -15.90 17.71 -21.83
N VAL A 1011 -16.27 16.57 -22.44
CA VAL A 1011 -16.67 16.46 -23.85
C VAL A 1011 -17.98 17.22 -24.08
N GLY A 1012 -18.02 18.01 -25.16
CA GLY A 1012 -19.22 18.77 -25.55
C GLY A 1012 -19.51 20.00 -24.66
N VAL A 1013 -18.63 20.31 -23.70
CA VAL A 1013 -18.71 21.50 -22.86
C VAL A 1013 -17.72 22.55 -23.36
N GLU A 1014 -18.23 23.75 -23.58
CA GLU A 1014 -17.44 24.92 -23.96
C GLU A 1014 -16.99 25.67 -22.70
N TYR A 1015 -15.71 26.05 -22.67
CA TYR A 1015 -15.08 26.69 -21.52
C TYR A 1015 -14.56 28.09 -21.87
N LEU A 1016 -14.49 28.94 -20.86
CA LEU A 1016 -13.80 30.23 -20.91
C LEU A 1016 -12.51 30.12 -20.10
N PHE A 1017 -11.45 30.75 -20.59
CA PHE A 1017 -10.13 30.78 -19.98
C PHE A 1017 -9.61 32.21 -19.85
N VAL A 1018 -8.91 32.47 -18.76
CA VAL A 1018 -8.15 33.69 -18.50
C VAL A 1018 -6.88 33.33 -17.72
N VAL A 1019 -5.79 34.07 -17.93
CA VAL A 1019 -4.53 33.84 -17.22
C VAL A 1019 -4.14 35.07 -16.44
N ASP A 1020 -4.02 34.92 -15.12
CA ASP A 1020 -3.47 35.96 -14.25
C ASP A 1020 -1.97 35.75 -14.05
N ALA A 1021 -1.25 36.84 -13.83
CA ALA A 1021 0.19 36.85 -13.58
C ALA A 1021 0.46 37.32 -12.14
N LEU A 1022 1.37 36.66 -11.42
CA LEU A 1022 1.65 36.96 -10.02
C LEU A 1022 3.15 37.00 -9.73
N ASN A 1023 3.55 37.97 -8.91
CA ASN A 1023 4.88 38.03 -8.33
C ASN A 1023 4.81 38.51 -6.86
N GLU A 1024 5.97 38.73 -6.24
CA GLU A 1024 6.09 39.25 -4.87
C GLU A 1024 5.44 40.64 -4.62
N ALA A 1025 5.07 41.37 -5.68
CA ALA A 1025 4.40 42.68 -5.57
C ALA A 1025 2.88 42.61 -5.70
N GLY A 1026 2.32 41.53 -6.25
CA GLY A 1026 0.88 41.38 -6.41
C GLY A 1026 0.45 40.47 -7.55
N ARG A 1027 -0.87 40.36 -7.69
CA ARG A 1027 -1.58 39.69 -8.78
C ARG A 1027 -2.10 40.70 -9.78
N THR A 1028 -1.87 40.43 -11.05
CA THR A 1028 -2.49 41.15 -12.17
C THR A 1028 -3.48 40.22 -12.87
N VAL A 1029 -4.76 40.58 -12.77
CA VAL A 1029 -5.86 39.83 -13.37
C VAL A 1029 -5.75 39.90 -14.90
N GLY A 1030 -5.88 38.75 -15.57
CA GLY A 1030 -5.91 38.67 -17.02
C GLY A 1030 -7.17 39.34 -17.58
N THR A 1031 -7.04 39.94 -18.76
CA THR A 1031 -8.16 40.63 -19.45
C THR A 1031 -8.52 40.00 -20.79
N GLN A 1032 -7.68 39.06 -21.27
CA GLN A 1032 -7.93 38.32 -22.50
C GLN A 1032 -8.74 37.07 -22.16
N LEU A 1033 -10.04 37.10 -22.46
CA LEU A 1033 -10.93 35.96 -22.31
C LEU A 1033 -10.95 35.12 -23.60
N VAL A 1034 -10.58 33.85 -23.52
CA VAL A 1034 -10.57 32.93 -24.67
C VAL A 1034 -11.58 31.82 -24.46
N ARG A 1035 -12.34 31.50 -25.51
CA ARG A 1035 -13.37 30.46 -25.53
C ARG A 1035 -12.83 29.24 -26.28
N ALA A 1036 -13.01 28.04 -25.74
CA ALA A 1036 -12.53 26.79 -26.32
C ALA A 1036 -13.42 25.58 -25.99
#